data_AF-A0A5C9ERE3-F1
#
_entry.id   AF-A0A5C9ERE3-F1
#
_cell.length_a   1.000
_cell.length_b   1.000
_cell.length_c   1.000
_cell.angle_alpha   90.00
_cell.angle_beta   90.00
_cell.angle_gamma   90.00
#
_symmetry.space_group_name_H-M   'P 1'
#
loop_
_entity.id
_entity.type
_entity.pdbx_description
1 polymer ?
#
loop_
_entity_poly.entity_id
_entity_poly.type
_entity_poly.pdbx_seq_one_letter_code
_entity_poly.pdbx_strand_id
1 'polypeptide(L)'
;MKKFVYSLFVIGLFLISSLLIFSNIFLLPFQNNSNFNLYSNPKKILKTSSELNLNWTYSTGGPIISSPALGDVDGDGKLEIILGSSDNTVYSLNGEDGSVNWTYSTDGPIISSPALGDVDGDGKLEVVIGCNDKKIYVLNGEDGSVNWTYSTGGPILSSPALGDVDGDGKLEIILGSSDNTVYSLNGEDGSVNWTYSTGGPILSSPALGDVDGDGKLEVVIGCNDKKIYVLNGLNGFIKWTYLTGGSVTSSPALGDVDGDGKPEVIAGCDDRNIYVLNGEDGTIRWRCAVFWEIIHEKIFTSPALGDVDSDGRLEVVVGCDDKIIYVLNGEDGTIRWKKLIYWDFYRTNVFSSPALGDVDGDNKLEVVVGCDNGRMYVLNGEDGSIRMNYLTNGPIASSPVFGDLNEDGSLQMIFGSNDNNLYVIQLPSSAKRIYWQGLNGDLGMANSRNLLRNDPDNDFLSTYSEMIYNTDSLKNDSDDDGIPDGWEVSHGLNPLLNDSNEDSDQDRVINYYEYLYRINPNIEDSDYDGFSDWMEIFVYNTNPDSFLSSPLTIINSLKSSSNYFLLWVVILLVFTLFIILFASLGSVHLKLTKKKVKRLTYHQLNKNTTQCNSTVSYRLDDTLPVDELFSINGLITKQINTQKKIIKCSIVIPLYNEEKSIKNVLKNIPNHDYFEIVVVDDGSTDSSIKKVKTVDDPRIKIVSHQKNKGYGAAILSGFQKAKGDIIVTLDSDGQHDPQEIPNLMKPLLLNKADIIIGSRYLGKCNYKVPYYTRLGEYIIKNVLQTLFHQFVGNNQSGFRAFKREHAFLFENIMFRGFGLCTEILFKAGLNRLRVREVPITIASREFGASYVNIIKILYSILLCISIYSLKKIKLYKLIPNTLKSAAKRYLLQL
;
A
#
# COMPACT_ATOMS: atom_id res chain seq x y z
N MET A 1 -47.61 -4.95 15.11
CA MET A 1 -46.82 -3.71 15.26
C MET A 1 -45.31 -3.93 15.29
N LYS A 2 -44.71 -4.62 16.28
CA LYS A 2 -43.22 -4.82 16.33
C LYS A 2 -42.64 -5.37 15.01
N LYS A 3 -43.17 -6.48 14.47
CA LYS A 3 -42.74 -7.03 13.16
C LYS A 3 -42.84 -6.04 11.98
N PHE A 4 -43.83 -5.15 11.99
CA PHE A 4 -44.07 -4.17 10.93
C PHE A 4 -43.05 -3.01 11.00
N VAL A 5 -42.79 -2.49 12.21
CA VAL A 5 -41.76 -1.47 12.46
C VAL A 5 -40.36 -1.99 12.11
N TYR A 6 -40.06 -3.26 12.41
CA TYR A 6 -38.78 -3.89 12.04
C TYR A 6 -38.63 -4.14 10.52
N SER A 7 -39.71 -4.50 9.82
CA SER A 7 -39.69 -4.59 8.35
C SER A 7 -39.42 -3.22 7.72
N LEU A 8 -40.02 -2.14 8.24
CA LEU A 8 -39.72 -0.77 7.80
C LEU A 8 -38.27 -0.36 8.07
N PHE A 9 -37.70 -0.75 9.22
CA PHE A 9 -36.31 -0.42 9.56
C PHE A 9 -35.28 -1.08 8.63
N VAL A 10 -35.48 -2.35 8.27
CA VAL A 10 -34.58 -3.06 7.33
C VAL A 10 -34.72 -2.54 5.90
N ILE A 11 -35.93 -2.16 5.49
CA ILE A 11 -36.15 -1.48 4.22
C ILE A 11 -35.45 -0.12 4.22
N GLY A 12 -35.49 0.63 5.33
CA GLY A 12 -34.78 1.90 5.50
C GLY A 12 -33.26 1.76 5.43
N LEU A 13 -32.67 0.79 6.15
CA LEU A 13 -31.24 0.48 6.08
C LEU A 13 -30.80 0.06 4.67
N PHE A 14 -31.62 -0.74 4.00
CA PHE A 14 -31.36 -1.16 2.62
C PHE A 14 -31.38 0.05 1.69
N LEU A 15 -32.40 0.91 1.79
CA LEU A 15 -32.53 2.13 0.99
C LEU A 15 -31.36 3.10 1.20
N ILE A 16 -30.93 3.34 2.44
CA ILE A 16 -29.76 4.18 2.77
C ILE A 16 -28.48 3.57 2.18
N SER A 17 -28.27 2.26 2.36
CA SER A 17 -27.10 1.58 1.79
C SER A 17 -27.11 1.60 0.26
N SER A 18 -28.27 1.45 -0.38
CA SER A 18 -28.39 1.53 -1.84
C SER A 18 -28.22 2.94 -2.37
N LEU A 19 -28.68 3.98 -1.67
CA LEU A 19 -28.44 5.38 -2.04
C LEU A 19 -26.96 5.74 -1.96
N LEU A 20 -26.25 5.27 -0.94
CA LEU A 20 -24.79 5.48 -0.79
C LEU A 20 -23.97 4.70 -1.83
N ILE A 21 -24.42 3.50 -2.21
CA ILE A 21 -23.81 2.74 -3.30
C ILE A 21 -24.10 3.41 -4.65
N PHE A 22 -25.31 3.93 -4.87
CA PHE A 22 -25.67 4.64 -6.10
C PHE A 22 -24.99 6.01 -6.23
N SER A 23 -24.77 6.74 -5.13
CA SER A 23 -24.04 8.02 -5.15
C SER A 23 -22.57 7.81 -5.52
N ASN A 24 -21.94 6.73 -5.05
CA ASN A 24 -20.58 6.36 -5.46
C ASN A 24 -20.49 5.84 -6.91
N ILE A 25 -21.61 5.37 -7.49
CA ILE A 25 -21.66 4.98 -8.91
C ILE A 25 -21.86 6.20 -9.83
N PHE A 26 -22.50 7.27 -9.36
CA PHE A 26 -22.77 8.48 -10.15
C PHE A 26 -21.80 9.64 -9.90
N LEU A 27 -20.91 9.55 -8.89
CA LEU A 27 -19.81 10.49 -8.65
C LEU A 27 -18.48 10.06 -9.30
N LEU A 28 -18.51 9.05 -10.18
CA LEU A 28 -17.45 8.90 -11.18
C LEU A 28 -17.73 9.91 -12.30
N PRO A 29 -16.79 10.80 -12.65
CA PRO A 29 -17.01 11.75 -13.73
C PRO A 29 -17.17 10.96 -15.04
N PHE A 30 -18.36 11.08 -15.64
CA PHE A 30 -18.59 10.76 -17.04
C PHE A 30 -17.76 11.74 -17.90
N GLN A 31 -16.51 11.39 -18.21
CA GLN A 31 -15.84 11.98 -19.38
C GLN A 31 -16.22 11.18 -20.62
N ASN A 32 -16.97 11.84 -21.50
CA ASN A 32 -17.43 11.33 -22.79
C ASN A 32 -16.25 10.92 -23.68
N ASN A 33 -16.15 9.63 -23.99
CA ASN A 33 -15.35 9.13 -25.11
C ASN A 33 -16.22 9.11 -26.38
N SER A 34 -16.02 10.12 -27.23
CA SER A 34 -16.38 10.14 -28.66
C SER A 34 -15.48 11.20 -29.31
N ASN A 35 -14.49 10.91 -30.16
CA ASN A 35 -14.46 10.01 -31.30
C ASN A 35 -13.01 9.56 -31.59
N PHE A 36 -12.85 8.29 -31.93
CA PHE A 36 -11.69 7.77 -32.66
C PHE A 36 -12.01 7.76 -34.16
N ASN A 37 -11.21 8.47 -34.96
CA ASN A 37 -10.55 7.98 -36.19
C ASN A 37 -10.25 9.13 -37.17
N LEU A 38 -8.97 9.38 -37.43
CA LEU A 38 -8.31 9.06 -38.70
C LEU A 38 -6.83 9.46 -38.65
N TYR A 39 -5.99 8.55 -39.13
CA TYR A 39 -4.56 8.68 -39.33
C TYR A 39 -4.13 10.00 -39.98
N SER A 40 -3.15 10.70 -39.40
CA SER A 40 -1.97 11.23 -40.11
C SER A 40 -1.02 12.04 -39.20
N ASN A 41 0.28 11.76 -39.35
CA ASN A 41 1.48 12.49 -38.93
C ASN A 41 1.87 12.59 -37.43
N PRO A 42 3.08 12.11 -37.04
CA PRO A 42 3.63 12.26 -35.70
C PRO A 42 4.37 13.60 -35.59
N LYS A 43 3.66 14.73 -35.52
CA LYS A 43 4.24 16.02 -35.10
C LYS A 43 3.15 16.94 -34.53
N LYS A 44 2.72 16.66 -33.30
CA LYS A 44 2.17 17.69 -32.41
C LYS A 44 2.15 17.15 -30.97
N ILE A 45 3.26 17.35 -30.28
CA ILE A 45 3.33 17.20 -28.82
C ILE A 45 2.50 18.35 -28.22
N LEU A 46 1.60 18.01 -27.29
CA LEU A 46 0.89 18.98 -26.47
C LEU A 46 1.91 19.74 -25.63
N LYS A 47 2.06 21.04 -25.92
CA LYS A 47 2.91 21.98 -25.19
C LYS A 47 2.06 22.59 -24.07
N THR A 48 1.98 21.91 -22.91
CA THR A 48 1.20 22.38 -21.74
C THR A 48 1.89 22.10 -20.40
N SER A 49 3.23 22.14 -20.35
CA SER A 49 3.99 22.31 -19.11
C SER A 49 5.09 23.33 -19.38
N SER A 50 5.39 24.22 -18.43
CA SER A 50 6.62 25.01 -18.46
C SER A 50 7.80 24.03 -18.61
N GLU A 51 8.55 24.15 -19.70
CA GLU A 51 9.78 23.37 -19.86
C GLU A 51 10.80 23.94 -18.86
N LEU A 52 11.37 23.07 -18.03
CA LEU A 52 12.46 23.44 -17.12
C LEU A 52 13.64 24.01 -17.92
N ASN A 53 14.23 25.11 -17.43
CA ASN A 53 15.32 25.76 -18.12
C ASN A 53 16.64 25.08 -17.76
N LEU A 54 17.36 24.60 -18.78
CA LEU A 54 18.72 24.12 -18.61
C LEU A 54 19.63 25.30 -18.25
N ASN A 55 20.36 25.21 -17.15
CA ASN A 55 21.42 26.16 -16.82
C ASN A 55 22.69 25.79 -17.60
N TRP A 56 23.26 24.62 -17.28
CA TRP A 56 24.42 24.08 -17.97
C TRP A 56 24.47 22.55 -17.89
N THR A 57 25.36 21.93 -18.69
CA THR A 57 25.63 20.48 -18.67
C THR A 57 27.13 20.21 -18.66
N TYR A 58 27.55 19.12 -18.03
CA TYR A 58 28.91 18.61 -18.12
C TYR A 58 28.93 17.18 -18.66
N SER A 59 29.76 16.90 -19.66
CA SER A 59 29.88 15.57 -20.26
C SER A 59 31.10 14.82 -19.73
N THR A 60 30.86 13.67 -19.10
CA THR A 60 31.93 12.73 -18.73
C THR A 60 32.21 11.74 -19.86
N GLY A 61 33.20 10.87 -19.69
CA GLY A 61 33.54 9.81 -20.65
C GLY A 61 32.58 8.62 -20.64
N GLY A 62 31.68 8.53 -19.66
CA GLY A 62 30.79 7.38 -19.47
C GLY A 62 29.49 7.71 -18.71
N PRO A 63 28.57 6.74 -18.56
CA PRO A 63 27.30 6.97 -17.86
C PRO A 63 27.46 7.49 -16.43
N ILE A 64 26.65 8.48 -16.06
CA ILE A 64 26.54 9.00 -14.69
C ILE A 64 25.31 8.37 -14.03
N ILE A 65 25.53 7.25 -13.36
CA ILE A 65 24.50 6.54 -12.57
C ILE A 65 24.51 7.05 -11.12
N SER A 66 25.67 7.49 -10.65
CA SER A 66 25.84 8.02 -9.30
C SER A 66 25.01 9.30 -9.12
N SER A 67 24.29 9.38 -8.01
CA SER A 67 23.65 10.64 -7.59
C SER A 67 24.72 11.65 -7.16
N PRO A 68 24.75 12.88 -7.71
CA PRO A 68 25.71 13.90 -7.29
C PRO A 68 25.59 14.23 -5.79
N ALA A 69 26.68 14.66 -5.17
CA ALA A 69 26.68 15.29 -3.85
C ALA A 69 27.09 16.75 -4.01
N LEU A 70 26.49 17.62 -3.18
CA LEU A 70 26.78 19.05 -3.15
C LEU A 70 27.47 19.40 -1.83
N GLY A 71 28.51 20.23 -1.87
CA GLY A 71 29.19 20.71 -0.68
C GLY A 71 30.31 21.69 -1.04
N ASP A 72 30.59 22.61 -0.12
CA ASP A 72 31.74 23.52 -0.17
C ASP A 72 32.99 22.72 0.25
N VAL A 73 33.65 22.10 -0.73
CA VAL A 73 34.75 21.16 -0.47
C VAL A 73 36.11 21.85 -0.43
N ASP A 74 36.20 23.08 -0.94
CA ASP A 74 37.42 23.89 -0.92
C ASP A 74 37.38 25.06 0.09
N GLY A 75 36.23 25.29 0.73
CA GLY A 75 36.03 26.26 1.81
C GLY A 75 35.90 27.70 1.30
N ASP A 76 35.53 27.90 0.04
CA ASP A 76 35.36 29.23 -0.56
C ASP A 76 33.97 29.85 -0.34
N GLY A 77 33.05 29.09 0.27
CA GLY A 77 31.68 29.48 0.58
C GLY A 77 30.67 29.10 -0.51
N LYS A 78 31.10 28.54 -1.64
CA LYS A 78 30.25 28.09 -2.74
C LYS A 78 30.13 26.58 -2.77
N LEU A 79 29.13 26.07 -3.48
CA LEU A 79 28.89 24.64 -3.60
C LEU A 79 29.59 24.04 -4.81
N GLU A 80 30.35 22.96 -4.59
CA GLU A 80 30.81 22.07 -5.65
C GLU A 80 29.82 20.94 -5.90
N ILE A 81 29.92 20.37 -7.11
CA ILE A 81 29.22 19.15 -7.49
C ILE A 81 30.22 18.01 -7.58
N ILE A 82 30.08 17.03 -6.68
CA ILE A 82 30.90 15.82 -6.65
C ILE A 82 30.13 14.65 -7.23
N LEU A 83 30.72 13.91 -8.16
CA LEU A 83 30.08 12.74 -8.78
C LEU A 83 31.09 11.68 -9.24
N GLY A 84 30.63 10.43 -9.30
CA GLY A 84 31.35 9.32 -9.92
C GLY A 84 30.77 8.94 -11.29
N SER A 85 31.62 8.58 -12.24
CA SER A 85 31.20 8.11 -13.56
C SER A 85 31.64 6.68 -13.85
N SER A 86 30.90 6.03 -14.74
CA SER A 86 31.25 4.70 -15.27
C SER A 86 32.50 4.72 -16.17
N ASP A 87 33.11 5.88 -16.40
CA ASP A 87 34.44 6.02 -17.03
C ASP A 87 35.61 5.87 -16.06
N ASN A 88 35.32 5.45 -14.82
CA ASN A 88 36.27 5.25 -13.73
C ASN A 88 36.76 6.53 -13.05
N THR A 89 36.14 7.69 -13.33
CA THR A 89 36.60 8.99 -12.80
C THR A 89 35.62 9.56 -11.77
N VAL A 90 36.18 10.08 -10.66
CA VAL A 90 35.51 10.99 -9.73
C VAL A 90 35.76 12.41 -10.22
N TYR A 91 34.70 13.22 -10.29
CA TYR A 91 34.76 14.60 -10.70
C TYR A 91 34.36 15.51 -9.54
N SER A 92 35.10 16.59 -9.36
CA SER A 92 34.65 17.79 -8.65
C SER A 92 34.49 18.93 -9.65
N LEU A 93 33.30 19.49 -9.70
CA LEU A 93 32.92 20.58 -10.59
C LEU A 93 32.50 21.80 -9.78
N ASN A 94 32.91 22.98 -10.21
CA ASN A 94 32.37 24.23 -9.68
C ASN A 94 30.86 24.31 -9.95
N GLY A 95 30.05 24.59 -8.93
CA GLY A 95 28.59 24.64 -9.05
C GLY A 95 28.07 25.78 -9.92
N GLU A 96 28.79 26.90 -9.99
CA GLU A 96 28.34 28.10 -10.70
C GLU A 96 28.43 27.90 -12.23
N ASP A 97 29.57 27.40 -12.72
CA ASP A 97 29.86 27.35 -14.16
C ASP A 97 30.16 25.96 -14.73
N GLY A 98 30.23 24.93 -13.87
CA GLY A 98 30.51 23.54 -14.27
C GLY A 98 31.95 23.30 -14.72
N SER A 99 32.88 24.23 -14.45
CA SER A 99 34.30 24.02 -14.66
C SER A 99 34.84 22.94 -13.72
N VAL A 100 35.88 22.22 -14.16
CA VAL A 100 36.46 21.13 -13.38
C VAL A 100 37.43 21.71 -12.36
N ASN A 101 37.17 21.47 -11.08
CA ASN A 101 38.12 21.77 -9.99
C ASN A 101 39.23 20.72 -9.99
N TRP A 102 38.85 19.44 -9.91
CA TRP A 102 39.77 18.32 -9.99
C TRP A 102 39.07 17.03 -10.46
N THR A 103 39.88 16.05 -10.84
CA THR A 103 39.42 14.69 -11.17
C THR A 103 40.35 13.64 -10.58
N TYR A 104 39.79 12.52 -10.15
CA TYR A 104 40.55 11.36 -9.69
C TYR A 104 40.15 10.09 -10.43
N SER A 105 41.12 9.38 -11.02
CA SER A 105 40.88 8.13 -11.75
C SER A 105 41.06 6.91 -10.85
N THR A 106 40.03 6.08 -10.78
CA THR A 106 40.02 4.77 -10.10
C THR A 106 40.29 3.63 -11.08
N ASP A 107 40.47 2.41 -10.58
CA ASP A 107 40.76 1.22 -11.41
C ASP A 107 39.49 0.54 -11.96
N GLY A 108 38.31 1.09 -11.70
CA GLY A 108 37.03 0.52 -12.11
C GLY A 108 35.89 1.54 -12.17
N PRO A 109 34.74 1.17 -12.73
CA PRO A 109 33.62 2.10 -12.89
C PRO A 109 33.01 2.44 -11.53
N ILE A 110 32.56 3.69 -11.40
CA ILE A 110 31.96 4.19 -10.18
C ILE A 110 30.44 4.32 -10.40
N ILE A 111 29.68 3.50 -9.66
CA ILE A 111 28.22 3.59 -9.63
C ILE A 111 27.69 4.01 -8.27
N SER A 112 28.48 3.82 -7.22
CA SER A 112 28.16 4.36 -5.90
C SER A 112 28.24 5.88 -6.00
N SER A 113 27.41 6.58 -5.24
CA SER A 113 27.53 8.02 -5.18
C SER A 113 28.41 8.47 -4.01
N PRO A 114 29.02 9.66 -4.10
CA PRO A 114 29.91 10.17 -3.07
C PRO A 114 29.17 10.50 -1.77
N ALA A 115 29.91 10.48 -0.66
CA ALA A 115 29.59 11.14 0.61
C ALA A 115 30.69 12.16 0.93
N LEU A 116 30.37 13.28 1.57
CA LEU A 116 31.21 14.47 1.73
C LEU A 116 31.44 14.89 3.21
N GLY A 117 32.21 14.18 4.03
CA GLY A 117 32.33 14.51 5.46
C GLY A 117 33.74 14.94 5.84
N ASP A 118 33.88 15.75 6.88
CA ASP A 118 35.15 15.93 7.62
C ASP A 118 35.43 14.64 8.41
N VAL A 119 36.06 13.67 7.75
CA VAL A 119 36.27 12.33 8.30
C VAL A 119 37.56 12.25 9.10
N ASP A 120 38.48 13.20 8.94
CA ASP A 120 39.73 13.28 9.69
C ASP A 120 39.74 14.38 10.79
N GLY A 121 38.72 15.22 10.84
CA GLY A 121 38.50 16.23 11.87
C GLY A 121 39.33 17.50 11.68
N ASP A 122 39.77 17.79 10.45
CA ASP A 122 40.59 18.96 10.13
C ASP A 122 39.76 20.23 9.82
N GLY A 123 38.44 20.10 9.75
CA GLY A 123 37.48 21.16 9.45
C GLY A 123 37.17 21.34 7.96
N LYS A 124 37.68 20.48 7.09
CA LYS A 124 37.39 20.45 5.65
C LYS A 124 36.64 19.17 5.28
N LEU A 125 35.99 19.17 4.12
CA LEU A 125 35.22 18.02 3.67
C LEU A 125 36.08 17.07 2.81
N GLU A 126 36.04 15.77 3.11
CA GLU A 126 36.57 14.72 2.24
C GLU A 126 35.49 14.12 1.36
N VAL A 127 35.88 13.65 0.17
CA VAL A 127 35.05 12.84 -0.71
C VAL A 127 35.27 11.35 -0.45
N VAL A 128 34.25 10.68 0.06
CA VAL A 128 34.23 9.24 0.30
C VAL A 128 33.39 8.54 -0.77
N ILE A 129 33.99 7.58 -1.50
CA ILE A 129 33.30 6.92 -2.61
C ILE A 129 33.71 5.45 -2.81
N GLY A 130 32.72 4.59 -3.04
CA GLY A 130 32.91 3.16 -3.32
C GLY A 130 33.07 2.87 -4.80
N CYS A 131 33.93 1.91 -5.15
CA CYS A 131 34.20 1.56 -6.54
C CYS A 131 34.03 0.06 -6.83
N ASN A 132 33.74 -0.25 -8.09
CA ASN A 132 33.65 -1.63 -8.58
C ASN A 132 35.01 -2.36 -8.55
N ASP A 133 36.11 -1.62 -8.41
CA ASP A 133 37.46 -2.16 -8.23
C ASP A 133 37.72 -2.74 -6.82
N LYS A 134 36.68 -2.77 -5.98
CA LYS A 134 36.64 -3.31 -4.60
C LYS A 134 37.22 -2.37 -3.54
N LYS A 135 37.59 -1.13 -3.90
CA LYS A 135 38.11 -0.15 -2.97
C LYS A 135 37.05 0.87 -2.59
N ILE A 136 37.15 1.34 -1.35
CA ILE A 136 36.64 2.64 -0.94
C ILE A 136 37.80 3.64 -1.06
N TYR A 137 37.51 4.82 -1.58
CA TYR A 137 38.43 5.94 -1.70
C TYR A 137 37.98 7.05 -0.76
N VAL A 138 38.92 7.59 0.01
CA VAL A 138 38.76 8.86 0.74
C VAL A 138 39.72 9.85 0.12
N LEU A 139 39.15 10.87 -0.50
CA LEU A 139 39.88 11.90 -1.24
C LEU A 139 39.73 13.23 -0.52
N ASN A 140 40.79 14.02 -0.50
CA ASN A 140 40.73 15.40 -0.07
C ASN A 140 39.74 16.18 -0.97
N GLY A 141 38.81 16.93 -0.37
CA GLY A 141 37.80 17.66 -1.11
C GLY A 141 38.33 18.83 -1.93
N GLU A 142 39.42 19.47 -1.50
CA GLU A 142 39.99 20.66 -2.13
C GLU A 142 40.73 20.31 -3.43
N ASP A 143 41.52 19.22 -3.45
CA ASP A 143 42.40 18.89 -4.57
C ASP A 143 42.23 17.49 -5.18
N GLY A 144 41.37 16.64 -4.60
CA GLY A 144 41.11 15.27 -5.05
C GLY A 144 42.26 14.30 -4.81
N SER A 145 43.28 14.69 -4.03
CA SER A 145 44.36 13.80 -3.63
C SER A 145 43.83 12.71 -2.69
N VAL A 146 44.48 11.54 -2.70
CA VAL A 146 44.03 10.40 -1.89
C VAL A 146 44.54 10.57 -0.46
N ASN A 147 43.62 10.68 0.50
CA ASN A 147 43.95 10.57 1.92
C ASN A 147 44.31 9.11 2.22
N TRP A 148 43.38 8.20 1.95
CA TRP A 148 43.61 6.76 2.06
C TRP A 148 42.63 5.93 1.23
N THR A 149 42.91 4.63 1.10
CA THR A 149 42.00 3.66 0.47
C THR A 149 41.93 2.39 1.28
N TYR A 150 40.80 1.71 1.25
CA TYR A 150 40.63 0.40 1.87
C TYR A 150 40.06 -0.61 0.86
N SER A 151 40.63 -1.81 0.81
CA SER A 151 40.23 -2.86 -0.14
C SER A 151 39.35 -3.92 0.53
N THR A 152 38.12 -4.07 0.05
CA THR A 152 37.20 -5.15 0.46
C THR A 152 37.41 -6.41 -0.41
N GLY A 153 36.72 -7.50 -0.08
CA GLY A 153 36.81 -8.75 -0.84
C GLY A 153 36.09 -8.69 -2.20
N GLY A 154 35.16 -7.75 -2.38
CA GLY A 154 34.25 -7.67 -3.52
C GLY A 154 33.92 -6.22 -3.93
N PRO A 155 33.27 -6.02 -5.09
CA PRO A 155 32.89 -4.68 -5.54
C PRO A 155 32.02 -3.91 -4.53
N ILE A 156 32.29 -2.62 -4.38
CA ILE A 156 31.50 -1.71 -3.52
C ILE A 156 30.53 -0.96 -4.42
N LEU A 157 29.30 -1.48 -4.50
CA LEU A 157 28.21 -0.86 -5.27
C LEU A 157 27.32 0.02 -4.38
N SER A 158 27.29 -0.26 -3.08
CA SER A 158 26.58 0.55 -2.10
C SER A 158 27.25 1.91 -1.97
N SER A 159 26.46 2.97 -1.79
CA SER A 159 27.05 4.24 -1.39
C SER A 159 27.45 4.21 0.09
N PRO A 160 28.58 4.82 0.47
CA PRO A 160 28.98 4.93 1.86
C PRO A 160 28.02 5.85 2.64
N ALA A 161 27.90 5.59 3.94
CA ALA A 161 27.24 6.47 4.90
C ALA A 161 28.27 6.90 5.96
N LEU A 162 28.28 8.18 6.32
CA LEU A 162 29.24 8.74 7.28
C LEU A 162 28.55 8.96 8.62
N GLY A 163 29.20 8.56 9.71
CA GLY A 163 28.55 8.09 10.93
C GLY A 163 29.39 8.24 12.22
N ASP A 164 29.14 9.13 13.19
CA ASP A 164 29.72 9.03 14.55
C ASP A 164 28.96 7.94 15.31
N VAL A 165 29.27 6.70 14.95
CA VAL A 165 28.54 5.52 15.43
C VAL A 165 29.07 5.03 16.78
N ASP A 166 30.26 5.51 17.19
CA ASP A 166 30.85 5.21 18.49
C ASP A 166 30.75 6.34 19.53
N GLY A 167 30.34 7.54 19.12
CA GLY A 167 30.09 8.70 19.96
C GLY A 167 31.36 9.43 20.39
N ASP A 168 32.45 9.33 19.63
CA ASP A 168 33.73 9.97 19.93
C ASP A 168 33.88 11.37 19.32
N GLY A 169 32.90 11.81 18.52
CA GLY A 169 32.87 13.08 17.82
C GLY A 169 33.56 13.08 16.45
N LYS A 170 33.99 11.92 15.95
CA LYS A 170 34.53 11.73 14.60
C LYS A 170 33.59 10.89 13.76
N LEU A 171 33.76 10.95 12.44
CA LEU A 171 32.93 10.20 11.50
C LEU A 171 33.55 8.85 11.15
N GLU A 172 32.79 7.77 11.32
CA GLU A 172 33.07 6.48 10.71
C GLU A 172 32.46 6.38 9.31
N ILE A 173 33.03 5.49 8.51
CA ILE A 173 32.56 5.15 7.18
C ILE A 173 31.91 3.78 7.21
N ILE A 174 30.59 3.74 7.00
CA ILE A 174 29.80 2.53 6.93
C ILE A 174 29.49 2.18 5.47
N LEU A 175 29.76 0.93 5.06
CA LEU A 175 29.52 0.49 3.69
C LEU A 175 29.17 -1.00 3.59
N GLY A 176 28.48 -1.37 2.52
CA GLY A 176 28.21 -2.76 2.13
C GLY A 176 29.05 -3.20 0.93
N SER A 177 29.54 -4.44 0.95
CA SER A 177 30.27 -4.99 -0.20
C SER A 177 29.55 -6.21 -0.80
N SER A 178 29.83 -6.43 -2.09
CA SER A 178 29.40 -7.62 -2.80
C SER A 178 30.09 -8.91 -2.29
N ASP A 179 31.05 -8.80 -1.35
CA ASP A 179 31.63 -9.93 -0.61
C ASP A 179 30.77 -10.43 0.56
N ASN A 180 29.55 -9.89 0.70
CA ASN A 180 28.57 -10.18 1.76
C ASN A 180 28.89 -9.52 3.11
N THR A 181 29.83 -8.60 3.19
CA THR A 181 30.27 -7.98 4.45
C THR A 181 29.87 -6.51 4.53
N VAL A 182 29.33 -6.12 5.69
CA VAL A 182 29.20 -4.73 6.13
C VAL A 182 30.50 -4.34 6.83
N TYR A 183 31.06 -3.20 6.48
CA TYR A 183 32.27 -2.65 7.09
C TYR A 183 31.94 -1.36 7.83
N SER A 184 32.51 -1.19 9.02
CA SER A 184 32.70 0.10 9.67
C SER A 184 34.20 0.38 9.70
N LEU A 185 34.59 1.50 9.10
CA LEU A 185 35.97 1.96 9.03
C LEU A 185 36.09 3.28 9.79
N ASN A 186 37.20 3.48 10.47
CA ASN A 186 37.58 4.76 11.03
C ASN A 186 37.80 5.77 9.89
N GLY A 187 37.21 6.96 9.99
CA GLY A 187 37.30 8.00 8.96
C GLY A 187 38.71 8.56 8.75
N GLU A 188 39.50 8.66 9.80
CA GLU A 188 40.82 9.31 9.79
C GLU A 188 41.87 8.44 9.07
N ASP A 189 41.90 7.13 9.35
CA ASP A 189 42.98 6.24 8.88
C ASP A 189 42.53 5.00 8.09
N GLY A 190 41.21 4.79 7.95
CA GLY A 190 40.63 3.65 7.25
C GLY A 190 40.83 2.31 7.95
N SER A 191 41.24 2.31 9.21
CA SER A 191 41.30 1.10 10.02
C SER A 191 39.90 0.53 10.26
N VAL A 192 39.82 -0.79 10.38
CA VAL A 192 38.53 -1.47 10.54
C VAL A 192 38.12 -1.43 12.01
N ASN A 193 37.00 -0.77 12.29
CA ASN A 193 36.38 -0.78 13.62
C ASN A 193 35.70 -2.13 13.87
N TRP A 194 34.83 -2.52 12.94
CA TRP A 194 34.18 -3.83 12.96
C TRP A 194 33.69 -4.24 11.57
N THR A 195 33.40 -5.53 11.42
CA THR A 195 32.79 -6.10 10.22
C THR A 195 31.66 -7.06 10.58
N TYR A 196 30.62 -7.10 9.76
CA TYR A 196 29.53 -8.05 9.92
C TYR A 196 29.25 -8.81 8.62
N SER A 197 29.32 -10.14 8.65
CA SER A 197 29.05 -10.99 7.49
C SER A 197 27.58 -11.38 7.39
N THR A 198 26.93 -10.94 6.31
CA THR A 198 25.55 -11.31 5.94
C THR A 198 25.50 -12.60 5.12
N GLY A 199 24.29 -13.06 4.79
CA GLY A 199 24.08 -14.27 3.99
C GLY A 199 24.23 -14.10 2.48
N GLY A 200 24.45 -12.88 1.98
CA GLY A 200 24.52 -12.60 0.54
C GLY A 200 25.04 -11.20 0.22
N PRO A 201 25.22 -10.86 -1.08
CA PRO A 201 25.86 -9.60 -1.45
C PRO A 201 25.04 -8.39 -1.01
N ILE A 202 25.72 -7.36 -0.55
CA ILE A 202 25.09 -6.12 -0.09
C ILE A 202 25.24 -5.08 -1.18
N LEU A 203 24.10 -4.70 -1.77
CA LEU A 203 24.02 -3.67 -2.82
C LEU A 203 23.29 -2.41 -2.34
N SER A 204 22.53 -2.51 -1.25
CA SER A 204 21.86 -1.36 -0.66
C SER A 204 22.89 -0.51 0.07
N SER A 205 22.73 0.80 -0.01
CA SER A 205 23.44 1.73 0.86
C SER A 205 22.98 1.53 2.31
N PRO A 206 23.89 1.60 3.30
CA PRO A 206 23.50 1.65 4.70
C PRO A 206 22.73 2.94 5.00
N ALA A 207 21.84 2.89 5.98
CA ALA A 207 21.22 4.05 6.61
C ALA A 207 21.60 4.11 8.08
N LEU A 208 21.86 5.31 8.59
CA LEU A 208 22.31 5.54 9.97
C LEU A 208 21.25 6.31 10.76
N GLY A 209 20.91 5.85 11.97
CA GLY A 209 19.92 6.53 12.80
C GLY A 209 19.68 5.82 14.13
N ASP A 210 19.22 6.58 15.13
CA ASP A 210 18.81 6.04 16.44
C ASP A 210 17.40 5.44 16.34
N VAL A 211 17.32 4.20 15.86
CA VAL A 211 16.04 3.54 15.55
C VAL A 211 15.33 3.00 16.79
N ASP A 212 16.00 2.91 17.94
CA ASP A 212 15.37 2.48 19.19
C ASP A 212 15.24 3.56 20.26
N GLY A 213 15.77 4.76 20.00
CA GLY A 213 15.66 5.94 20.86
C GLY A 213 16.61 5.90 22.06
N ASP A 214 17.77 5.24 21.92
CA ASP A 214 18.77 5.11 22.98
C ASP A 214 19.87 6.18 22.96
N GLY A 215 19.80 7.10 21.98
CA GLY A 215 20.76 8.17 21.72
C GLY A 215 21.99 7.74 20.94
N LYS A 216 22.01 6.53 20.35
CA LYS A 216 23.13 6.01 19.57
C LYS A 216 22.68 5.57 18.19
N LEU A 217 23.60 5.68 17.23
CA LEU A 217 23.31 5.33 15.86
C LEU A 217 23.33 3.81 15.64
N GLU A 218 22.32 3.31 14.95
CA GLU A 218 22.31 2.00 14.32
C GLU A 218 22.69 2.07 12.85
N VAL A 219 23.13 0.92 12.34
CA VAL A 219 23.33 0.66 10.92
C VAL A 219 22.20 -0.22 10.40
N VAL A 220 21.40 0.32 9.47
CA VAL A 220 20.30 -0.39 8.82
C VAL A 220 20.66 -0.70 7.37
N ILE A 221 20.51 -1.95 6.95
CA ILE A 221 20.91 -2.36 5.60
C ILE A 221 20.05 -3.47 4.99
N GLY A 222 19.77 -3.35 3.69
CA GLY A 222 19.12 -4.38 2.89
C GLY A 222 20.12 -5.36 2.28
N CYS A 223 19.77 -6.65 2.23
CA CYS A 223 20.63 -7.69 1.67
C CYS A 223 19.92 -8.57 0.62
N ASN A 224 20.72 -9.09 -0.32
CA ASN A 224 20.26 -10.08 -1.31
C ASN A 224 19.89 -11.44 -0.70
N ASP A 225 20.19 -11.68 0.57
CA ASP A 225 19.76 -12.88 1.30
C ASP A 225 18.31 -12.82 1.80
N LYS A 226 17.58 -11.77 1.38
CA LYS A 226 16.17 -11.49 1.70
C LYS A 226 15.95 -10.97 3.12
N LYS A 227 16.96 -10.35 3.72
CA LYS A 227 16.82 -9.73 5.02
C LYS A 227 17.09 -8.24 5.00
N ILE A 228 16.43 -7.57 5.93
CA ILE A 228 16.83 -6.27 6.45
C ILE A 228 17.58 -6.56 7.76
N TYR A 229 18.74 -5.94 7.92
CA TYR A 229 19.58 -6.03 9.11
C TYR A 229 19.57 -4.69 9.83
N VAL A 230 19.45 -4.73 11.16
CA VAL A 230 19.75 -3.60 12.03
C VAL A 230 20.87 -4.02 12.97
N LEU A 231 21.99 -3.32 12.85
CA LEU A 231 23.21 -3.58 13.60
C LEU A 231 23.48 -2.38 14.52
N ASN A 232 23.98 -2.65 15.72
CA ASN A 232 24.48 -1.60 16.59
C ASN A 232 25.69 -0.92 15.93
N GLY A 233 25.67 0.42 15.83
CA GLY A 233 26.70 1.17 15.12
C GLY A 233 28.10 1.06 15.74
N LEU A 234 28.19 0.97 17.07
CA LEU A 234 29.47 0.90 17.78
C LEU A 234 30.23 -0.42 17.55
N ASN A 235 29.54 -1.56 17.42
CA ASN A 235 30.20 -2.88 17.43
C ASN A 235 29.74 -3.86 16.34
N GLY A 236 28.77 -3.47 15.51
CA GLY A 236 28.24 -4.30 14.44
C GLY A 236 27.43 -5.51 14.89
N PHE A 237 27.10 -5.63 16.19
CA PHE A 237 26.24 -6.70 16.68
C PHE A 237 24.81 -6.49 16.18
N ILE A 238 24.18 -7.60 15.78
CA ILE A 238 22.80 -7.61 15.34
C ILE A 238 21.90 -7.18 16.51
N LYS A 239 21.10 -6.13 16.32
CA LYS A 239 19.94 -5.85 17.17
C LYS A 239 18.78 -6.75 16.74
N TRP A 240 18.41 -6.68 15.46
CA TRP A 240 17.41 -7.60 14.88
C TRP A 240 17.58 -7.77 13.37
N THR A 241 16.88 -8.77 12.83
CA THR A 241 16.77 -8.98 11.38
C THR A 241 15.33 -9.28 11.00
N TYR A 242 14.89 -8.79 9.85
CA TYR A 242 13.56 -9.10 9.31
C TYR A 242 13.67 -9.86 7.99
N LEU A 243 12.98 -11.00 7.87
CA LEU A 243 12.96 -11.83 6.65
C LEU A 243 11.84 -11.38 5.71
N THR A 244 12.20 -10.83 4.55
CA THR A 244 11.27 -10.45 3.48
C THR A 244 11.04 -11.62 2.50
N GLY A 245 10.16 -11.45 1.51
CA GLY A 245 9.88 -12.48 0.50
C GLY A 245 10.92 -12.57 -0.62
N GLY A 246 11.77 -11.55 -0.79
CA GLY A 246 12.69 -11.38 -1.92
C GLY A 246 13.94 -10.58 -1.52
N SER A 247 14.89 -10.40 -2.43
CA SER A 247 16.08 -9.59 -2.15
C SER A 247 15.71 -8.15 -1.78
N VAL A 248 16.50 -7.53 -0.91
CA VAL A 248 16.37 -6.12 -0.54
C VAL A 248 17.60 -5.40 -1.07
N THR A 249 17.48 -4.84 -2.27
CA THR A 249 18.54 -4.03 -2.89
C THR A 249 18.26 -2.53 -2.79
N SER A 250 17.03 -2.15 -2.46
CA SER A 250 16.72 -0.76 -2.13
C SER A 250 17.37 -0.38 -0.81
N SER A 251 17.90 0.83 -0.74
CA SER A 251 18.47 1.33 0.50
C SER A 251 17.33 1.65 1.50
N PRO A 252 17.46 1.29 2.77
CA PRO A 252 16.46 1.62 3.79
C PRO A 252 16.35 3.12 4.02
N ALA A 253 15.13 3.62 4.23
CA ALA A 253 14.86 4.95 4.78
C ALA A 253 14.46 4.83 6.25
N LEU A 254 14.83 5.84 7.05
CA LEU A 254 14.53 5.93 8.47
C LEU A 254 13.71 7.20 8.72
N GLY A 255 12.62 7.11 9.49
CA GLY A 255 11.81 8.26 9.86
C GLY A 255 10.60 7.88 10.72
N ASP A 256 10.14 8.80 11.56
CA ASP A 256 8.98 8.61 12.45
C ASP A 256 7.69 8.75 11.63
N VAL A 257 7.25 7.64 11.03
CA VAL A 257 6.10 7.66 10.12
C VAL A 257 4.77 7.47 10.85
N ASP A 258 4.79 7.10 12.13
CA ASP A 258 3.60 6.93 12.94
C ASP A 258 3.44 7.96 14.09
N GLY A 259 4.41 8.85 14.25
CA GLY A 259 4.38 9.99 15.16
C GLY A 259 4.63 9.59 16.62
N ASP A 260 5.33 8.48 16.87
CA ASP A 260 5.62 7.99 18.22
C ASP A 260 6.96 8.51 18.80
N GLY A 261 7.69 9.32 18.03
CA GLY A 261 8.97 9.91 18.37
C GLY A 261 10.16 8.98 18.13
N LYS A 262 9.96 7.81 17.52
CA LYS A 262 11.04 6.89 17.11
C LYS A 262 11.00 6.61 15.61
N PRO A 263 12.14 6.46 14.93
CA PRO A 263 12.15 6.17 13.52
C PRO A 263 11.75 4.73 13.21
N GLU A 264 10.87 4.54 12.22
CA GLU A 264 10.66 3.27 11.55
C GLU A 264 11.75 2.98 10.52
N VAL A 265 11.89 1.70 10.15
CA VAL A 265 12.70 1.23 9.02
C VAL A 265 11.80 0.93 7.82
N ILE A 266 12.01 1.67 6.72
CA ILE A 266 11.25 1.54 5.48
C ILE A 266 12.15 1.00 4.37
N ALA A 267 11.74 -0.08 3.70
CA ALA A 267 12.52 -0.63 2.58
C ALA A 267 11.63 -1.26 1.49
N GLY A 268 12.01 -1.07 0.23
CA GLY A 268 11.46 -1.75 -0.93
C GLY A 268 12.08 -3.13 -1.15
N CYS A 269 11.28 -4.09 -1.61
CA CYS A 269 11.75 -5.47 -1.84
C CYS A 269 11.40 -5.99 -3.23
N ASP A 270 12.26 -6.85 -3.77
CA ASP A 270 12.05 -7.61 -5.02
C ASP A 270 10.77 -8.47 -5.01
N ASP A 271 10.17 -8.72 -3.84
CA ASP A 271 8.88 -9.42 -3.73
C ASP A 271 7.65 -8.55 -4.05
N ARG A 272 7.88 -7.28 -4.41
CA ARG A 272 6.89 -6.24 -4.73
C ARG A 272 6.18 -5.67 -3.50
N ASN A 273 6.82 -5.71 -2.34
CA ASN A 273 6.32 -5.03 -1.16
C ASN A 273 7.27 -3.94 -0.71
N ILE A 274 6.67 -2.87 -0.22
CA ILE A 274 7.32 -1.91 0.66
C ILE A 274 7.05 -2.42 2.08
N TYR A 275 8.10 -2.52 2.88
CA TYR A 275 8.05 -2.91 4.28
C TYR A 275 8.26 -1.68 5.14
N VAL A 276 7.41 -1.51 6.15
CA VAL A 276 7.60 -0.54 7.23
C VAL A 276 7.64 -1.32 8.53
N LEU A 277 8.78 -1.25 9.20
CA LEU A 277 9.10 -2.02 10.40
C LEU A 277 9.36 -1.05 11.54
N ASN A 278 8.90 -1.40 12.74
CA ASN A 278 9.29 -0.69 13.95
C ASN A 278 10.81 -0.74 14.12
N GLY A 279 11.44 0.41 14.37
CA GLY A 279 12.90 0.53 14.50
C GLY A 279 13.49 -0.23 15.69
N GLU A 280 12.76 -0.31 16.81
CA GLU A 280 13.21 -0.91 18.05
C GLU A 280 13.28 -2.45 17.98
N ASP A 281 12.24 -3.09 17.45
CA ASP A 281 12.11 -4.56 17.51
C ASP A 281 11.95 -5.27 16.15
N GLY A 282 11.90 -4.51 15.05
CA GLY A 282 11.74 -5.03 13.70
C GLY A 282 10.37 -5.65 13.43
N THR A 283 9.38 -5.45 14.30
CA THR A 283 8.00 -5.89 14.03
C THR A 283 7.40 -5.12 12.87
N ILE A 284 6.62 -5.82 12.05
CA ILE A 284 5.98 -5.18 10.91
C ILE A 284 4.85 -4.25 11.36
N ARG A 285 4.98 -2.95 11.08
CA ARG A 285 3.89 -1.98 11.20
C ARG A 285 2.89 -2.26 10.10
N TRP A 286 3.35 -2.19 8.85
CA TRP A 286 2.58 -2.56 7.68
C TRP A 286 3.49 -2.94 6.51
N ARG A 287 2.87 -3.52 5.48
CA ARG A 287 3.49 -3.66 4.15
C ARG A 287 2.46 -3.38 3.08
N CYS A 288 2.89 -2.74 2.01
CA CYS A 288 2.06 -2.44 0.86
C CYS A 288 2.57 -3.22 -0.35
N ALA A 289 1.72 -4.06 -0.93
CA ALA A 289 2.02 -4.75 -2.18
C ALA A 289 1.74 -3.79 -3.34
N VAL A 290 2.79 -3.40 -4.08
CA VAL A 290 2.67 -2.58 -5.28
C VAL A 290 2.44 -3.49 -6.48
N PHE A 291 1.35 -3.26 -7.22
CA PHE A 291 0.99 -4.10 -8.37
C PHE A 291 0.21 -3.31 -9.41
N TRP A 292 0.66 -3.44 -10.66
CA TRP A 292 -0.16 -3.26 -11.84
C TRP A 292 -0.22 -4.55 -12.66
N GLU A 293 -1.38 -4.82 -13.25
CA GLU A 293 -1.61 -6.00 -14.08
C GLU A 293 -0.63 -6.00 -15.27
N ILE A 294 0.38 -6.89 -15.26
CA ILE A 294 0.88 -7.72 -16.39
C ILE A 294 2.37 -8.12 -16.31
N ILE A 295 3.21 -7.63 -15.38
CA ILE A 295 4.66 -7.99 -15.42
C ILE A 295 5.29 -8.27 -14.03
N HIS A 296 6.33 -9.11 -14.01
CA HIS A 296 7.07 -9.57 -12.82
C HIS A 296 8.17 -8.57 -12.44
N GLU A 297 7.80 -7.39 -11.97
CA GLU A 297 8.79 -6.32 -11.76
C GLU A 297 9.19 -6.14 -10.29
N LYS A 298 10.38 -5.60 -10.05
CA LYS A 298 11.06 -5.48 -8.75
C LYS A 298 10.96 -4.05 -8.19
N ILE A 299 11.21 -3.85 -6.89
CA ILE A 299 11.37 -2.50 -6.32
C ILE A 299 12.86 -2.28 -6.09
N PHE A 300 13.49 -1.51 -6.99
CA PHE A 300 14.90 -1.16 -6.88
C PHE A 300 15.14 0.20 -6.24
N THR A 301 14.18 1.12 -6.32
CA THR A 301 14.34 2.47 -5.81
C THR A 301 14.27 2.50 -4.29
N SER A 302 15.06 3.38 -3.69
CA SER A 302 14.99 3.62 -2.26
C SER A 302 13.75 4.49 -1.97
N PRO A 303 12.98 4.19 -0.92
CA PRO A 303 11.86 5.02 -0.51
C PRO A 303 12.36 6.41 -0.06
N ALA A 304 11.55 7.43 -0.31
CA ALA A 304 11.72 8.77 0.25
C ALA A 304 10.60 9.04 1.26
N LEU A 305 10.90 9.75 2.34
CA LEU A 305 9.93 10.17 3.36
C LEU A 305 9.80 11.69 3.37
N GLY A 306 8.57 12.18 3.55
CA GLY A 306 8.27 13.61 3.66
C GLY A 306 6.76 13.84 3.76
N ASP A 307 6.36 14.93 4.38
CA ASP A 307 4.97 15.35 4.50
C ASP A 307 4.49 16.01 3.19
N VAL A 308 4.10 15.17 2.23
CA VAL A 308 3.79 15.63 0.87
C VAL A 308 2.36 16.13 0.73
N ASP A 309 1.49 15.86 1.71
CA ASP A 309 0.14 16.39 1.76
C ASP A 309 -0.12 17.42 2.87
N SER A 310 0.95 17.86 3.54
CA SER A 310 0.95 18.93 4.54
C SER A 310 0.01 18.64 5.72
N ASP A 311 -0.12 17.37 6.11
CA ASP A 311 -0.94 16.94 7.25
C ASP A 311 -0.14 16.76 8.55
N GLY A 312 1.14 17.12 8.53
CA GLY A 312 2.08 17.04 9.64
C GLY A 312 2.63 15.64 9.87
N ARG A 313 2.45 14.70 8.93
CA ARG A 313 2.93 13.32 9.04
C ARG A 313 3.67 12.90 7.77
N LEU A 314 4.62 11.99 7.92
CA LEU A 314 5.42 11.54 6.79
C LEU A 314 4.63 10.59 5.88
N GLU A 315 4.68 10.82 4.58
CA GLU A 315 4.36 9.83 3.56
C GLU A 315 5.59 9.04 3.14
N VAL A 316 5.36 7.81 2.68
CA VAL A 316 6.35 6.98 1.99
C VAL A 316 6.15 7.11 0.48
N VAL A 317 7.15 7.67 -0.20
CA VAL A 317 7.19 7.84 -1.65
C VAL A 317 8.15 6.83 -2.28
N VAL A 318 7.70 6.09 -3.29
CA VAL A 318 8.56 5.12 -3.97
C VAL A 318 8.27 5.01 -5.46
N GLY A 319 9.34 4.90 -6.25
CA GLY A 319 9.29 4.58 -7.67
C GLY A 319 9.34 3.07 -7.89
N CYS A 320 8.46 2.54 -8.73
CA CYS A 320 8.43 1.10 -9.01
C CYS A 320 8.76 0.82 -10.47
N ASP A 321 9.36 -0.35 -10.71
CA ASP A 321 9.68 -0.87 -12.03
C ASP A 321 8.39 -1.23 -12.83
N ASP A 322 7.22 -1.19 -12.17
CA ASP A 322 5.88 -1.25 -12.77
C ASP A 322 5.41 0.07 -13.42
N LYS A 323 6.31 1.06 -13.54
CA LYS A 323 6.08 2.39 -14.15
C LYS A 323 5.26 3.35 -13.28
N ILE A 324 4.98 2.97 -12.04
CA ILE A 324 4.13 3.73 -11.14
C ILE A 324 4.96 4.33 -10.01
N ILE A 325 4.64 5.57 -9.68
CA ILE A 325 5.05 6.19 -8.43
C ILE A 325 3.91 6.05 -7.44
N TYR A 326 4.26 5.61 -6.24
CA TYR A 326 3.33 5.46 -5.13
C TYR A 326 3.67 6.49 -4.07
N VAL A 327 2.64 7.17 -3.57
CA VAL A 327 2.68 7.92 -2.32
C VAL A 327 1.74 7.23 -1.35
N LEU A 328 2.31 6.78 -0.23
CA LEU A 328 1.60 6.02 0.80
C LEU A 328 1.61 6.81 2.10
N ASN A 329 0.48 6.84 2.80
CA ASN A 329 0.44 7.32 4.18
C ASN A 329 1.44 6.51 5.03
N GLY A 330 2.31 7.21 5.77
CA GLY A 330 3.35 6.58 6.58
C GLY A 330 2.83 5.73 7.74
N GLU A 331 1.72 6.12 8.36
CA GLU A 331 1.16 5.43 9.53
C GLU A 331 0.54 4.08 9.16
N ASP A 332 -0.23 4.01 8.07
CA ASP A 332 -1.07 2.84 7.75
C ASP A 332 -0.85 2.21 6.36
N GLY A 333 0.04 2.79 5.56
CA GLY A 333 0.39 2.32 4.21
C GLY A 333 -0.74 2.43 3.20
N THR A 334 -1.78 3.22 3.46
CA THR A 334 -2.83 3.49 2.48
C THR A 334 -2.29 4.35 1.34
N ILE A 335 -2.68 4.02 0.11
CA ILE A 335 -2.26 4.79 -1.07
C ILE A 335 -2.99 6.13 -1.04
N ARG A 336 -2.24 7.23 -0.88
CA ARG A 336 -2.73 8.61 -1.06
C ARG A 336 -3.05 8.81 -2.53
N TRP A 337 -2.04 8.63 -3.37
CA TRP A 337 -2.19 8.55 -4.81
C TRP A 337 -1.12 7.65 -5.43
N LYS A 338 -1.37 7.28 -6.69
CA LYS A 338 -0.37 6.61 -7.51
C LYS A 338 -0.45 7.12 -8.92
N LYS A 339 0.71 7.33 -9.56
CA LYS A 339 0.80 7.93 -10.88
C LYS A 339 1.47 6.98 -11.86
N LEU A 340 0.76 6.61 -12.92
CA LEU A 340 1.37 5.98 -14.09
C LEU A 340 2.03 7.06 -14.94
N ILE A 341 3.36 7.01 -15.04
CA ILE A 341 4.12 7.94 -15.85
C ILE A 341 4.23 7.37 -17.27
N TYR A 342 3.55 8.02 -18.21
CA TYR A 342 3.55 7.74 -19.65
C TYR A 342 2.76 6.48 -20.10
N TRP A 343 2.02 6.62 -21.21
CA TRP A 343 1.04 5.63 -21.69
C TRP A 343 1.57 4.66 -22.76
N ASP A 344 2.85 4.77 -23.14
CA ASP A 344 3.40 3.94 -24.21
C ASP A 344 3.79 2.54 -23.69
N PHE A 345 3.50 1.53 -24.50
CA PHE A 345 3.64 0.12 -24.12
C PHE A 345 5.10 -0.34 -24.03
N TYR A 346 6.04 0.51 -24.43
CA TYR A 346 7.48 0.29 -24.30
C TYR A 346 7.97 0.80 -22.93
N ARG A 347 8.90 0.04 -22.32
CA ARG A 347 9.35 0.12 -20.91
C ARG A 347 9.60 1.56 -20.45
N THR A 348 8.93 1.97 -19.37
CA THR A 348 9.16 3.26 -18.69
C THR A 348 9.35 3.03 -17.19
N ASN A 349 10.48 2.46 -16.79
CA ASN A 349 10.79 2.10 -15.41
C ASN A 349 11.30 3.32 -14.63
N VAL A 350 10.93 3.42 -13.36
CA VAL A 350 11.46 4.44 -12.44
C VAL A 350 12.69 3.85 -11.76
N PHE A 351 13.89 4.34 -12.12
CA PHE A 351 15.16 3.82 -11.57
C PHE A 351 15.78 4.73 -10.53
N SER A 352 15.55 6.04 -10.62
CA SER A 352 16.00 6.97 -9.59
C SER A 352 15.17 6.82 -8.33
N SER A 353 15.81 6.94 -7.16
CA SER A 353 15.07 7.12 -5.92
C SER A 353 14.43 8.51 -5.94
N PRO A 354 13.13 8.66 -5.56
CA PRO A 354 12.45 9.95 -5.57
C PRO A 354 13.17 10.98 -4.70
N ALA A 355 13.17 12.25 -5.10
CA ALA A 355 13.54 13.38 -4.28
C ALA A 355 12.31 14.23 -3.93
N LEU A 356 12.30 14.85 -2.75
CA LEU A 356 11.19 15.65 -2.23
C LEU A 356 11.68 17.06 -1.90
N GLY A 357 10.92 18.08 -2.29
CA GLY A 357 11.24 19.47 -2.02
C GLY A 357 10.22 20.41 -2.63
N ASP A 358 10.12 21.62 -2.09
CA ASP A 358 9.31 22.69 -2.65
C ASP A 358 10.08 23.34 -3.80
N VAL A 359 9.85 22.81 -5.00
CA VAL A 359 10.62 23.16 -6.20
C VAL A 359 9.83 24.08 -7.12
N ASP A 360 8.59 24.41 -6.78
CA ASP A 360 7.80 25.44 -7.47
C ASP A 360 7.46 26.66 -6.59
N GLY A 361 7.78 26.61 -5.29
CA GLY A 361 7.68 27.70 -4.33
C GLY A 361 6.27 27.95 -3.82
N ASP A 362 5.43 26.92 -3.81
CA ASP A 362 4.07 26.96 -3.28
C ASP A 362 3.97 26.50 -1.81
N ASN A 363 5.12 26.30 -1.15
CA ASN A 363 5.27 25.77 0.21
C ASN A 363 4.78 24.33 0.38
N LYS A 364 4.57 23.58 -0.70
CA LYS A 364 4.25 22.14 -0.65
C LYS A 364 5.38 21.35 -1.29
N LEU A 365 5.47 20.06 -0.92
CA LEU A 365 6.52 19.20 -1.46
C LEU A 365 6.12 18.65 -2.82
N GLU A 366 7.03 18.75 -3.80
CA GLU A 366 6.95 17.99 -5.03
C GLU A 366 7.67 16.66 -4.91
N VAL A 367 7.19 15.67 -5.67
CA VAL A 367 7.89 14.41 -5.93
C VAL A 367 8.66 14.52 -7.24
N VAL A 368 9.99 14.46 -7.17
CA VAL A 368 10.90 14.57 -8.30
C VAL A 368 11.59 13.24 -8.61
N VAL A 369 11.50 12.78 -9.85
CA VAL A 369 11.87 11.41 -10.25
C VAL A 369 12.37 11.35 -11.69
N GLY A 370 13.54 10.75 -11.87
CA GLY A 370 14.10 10.33 -13.15
C GLY A 370 13.63 8.94 -13.59
N CYS A 371 13.33 8.80 -14.89
CA CYS A 371 12.86 7.58 -15.52
C CYS A 371 13.82 7.08 -16.61
N ASP A 372 13.72 5.80 -16.97
CA ASP A 372 14.49 5.18 -18.06
C ASP A 372 14.19 5.73 -19.47
N ASN A 373 13.05 6.40 -19.63
CA ASN A 373 12.68 7.10 -20.85
C ASN A 373 13.42 8.43 -21.04
N GLY A 374 14.34 8.74 -20.11
CA GLY A 374 15.17 9.93 -20.08
C GLY A 374 14.46 11.19 -19.61
N ARG A 375 13.25 11.07 -19.04
CA ARG A 375 12.54 12.21 -18.47
C ARG A 375 12.73 12.29 -16.96
N MET A 376 13.08 13.49 -16.51
CA MET A 376 12.91 13.93 -15.14
C MET A 376 11.51 14.50 -14.99
N TYR A 377 10.72 14.02 -14.04
CA TYR A 377 9.38 14.51 -13.75
C TYR A 377 9.37 15.21 -12.39
N VAL A 378 8.67 16.33 -12.34
CA VAL A 378 8.29 17.03 -11.11
C VAL A 378 6.78 16.88 -10.97
N LEU A 379 6.34 16.20 -9.92
CA LEU A 379 4.94 15.94 -9.62
C LEU A 379 4.53 16.69 -8.36
N ASN A 380 3.33 17.25 -8.33
CA ASN A 380 2.77 17.79 -7.10
C ASN A 380 2.60 16.66 -6.06
N GLY A 381 3.02 16.91 -4.81
CA GLY A 381 2.99 15.93 -3.72
C GLY A 381 1.60 15.51 -3.28
N GLU A 382 0.58 16.36 -3.42
CA GLU A 382 -0.78 16.07 -2.95
C GLU A 382 -1.56 15.18 -3.93
N ASP A 383 -1.42 15.41 -5.24
CA ASP A 383 -2.29 14.77 -6.24
C ASP A 383 -1.54 14.02 -7.37
N GLY A 384 -0.21 14.11 -7.40
CA GLY A 384 0.64 13.49 -8.43
C GLY A 384 0.43 14.08 -9.83
N SER A 385 -0.16 15.27 -9.96
CA SER A 385 -0.23 16.01 -11.22
C SER A 385 1.18 16.41 -11.68
N ILE A 386 1.44 16.36 -12.98
CA ILE A 386 2.75 16.74 -13.52
C ILE A 386 2.83 18.26 -13.52
N ARG A 387 3.70 18.83 -12.69
CA ARG A 387 4.02 20.26 -12.70
C ARG A 387 4.95 20.59 -13.86
N MET A 388 6.08 19.89 -13.90
CA MET A 388 7.17 20.14 -14.83
C MET A 388 7.83 18.83 -15.27
N ASN A 389 8.57 18.87 -16.36
CA ASN A 389 9.45 17.77 -16.76
C ASN A 389 10.60 18.26 -17.64
N TYR A 390 11.69 17.51 -17.67
CA TYR A 390 12.84 17.74 -18.52
C TYR A 390 13.21 16.44 -19.25
N LEU A 391 13.56 16.52 -20.54
CA LEU A 391 13.93 15.35 -21.36
C LEU A 391 15.43 15.39 -21.69
N THR A 392 16.15 14.35 -21.27
CA THR A 392 17.55 14.08 -21.61
C THR A 392 17.66 13.14 -22.82
N ASN A 393 18.89 12.79 -23.22
CA ASN A 393 19.15 11.89 -24.33
C ASN A 393 19.33 10.42 -23.89
N GLY A 394 19.25 10.13 -22.59
CA GLY A 394 19.46 8.80 -22.04
C GLY A 394 18.65 8.53 -20.77
N PRO A 395 18.54 7.27 -20.32
CA PRO A 395 17.91 6.91 -19.06
C PRO A 395 18.47 7.70 -17.86
N ILE A 396 17.61 8.04 -16.90
CA ILE A 396 18.02 8.70 -15.65
C ILE A 396 17.86 7.72 -14.50
N ALA A 397 19.00 7.23 -13.99
CA ALA A 397 19.07 6.38 -12.79
C ALA A 397 19.60 7.14 -11.56
N SER A 398 20.33 8.24 -11.77
CA SER A 398 20.74 9.17 -10.73
C SER A 398 19.52 9.75 -10.03
N SER A 399 19.51 9.74 -8.70
CA SER A 399 18.56 10.58 -7.95
C SER A 399 18.94 12.05 -8.14
N PRO A 400 17.95 12.95 -8.30
CA PRO A 400 18.21 14.37 -8.35
C PRO A 400 18.55 14.92 -6.97
N VAL A 401 19.43 15.92 -6.94
CA VAL A 401 19.72 16.74 -5.77
C VAL A 401 19.40 18.19 -6.08
N PHE A 402 19.16 18.99 -5.04
CA PHE A 402 18.84 20.40 -5.19
C PHE A 402 19.83 21.24 -4.38
N GLY A 403 20.15 22.43 -4.88
CA GLY A 403 21.01 23.40 -4.20
C GLY A 403 21.02 24.72 -4.94
N ASP A 404 21.24 25.82 -4.23
CA ASP A 404 21.43 27.14 -4.82
C ASP A 404 22.92 27.35 -5.14
N LEU A 405 23.32 26.92 -6.33
CA LEU A 405 24.69 26.92 -6.82
C LEU A 405 25.20 28.30 -7.25
N ASN A 406 24.30 29.25 -7.49
CA ASN A 406 24.63 30.59 -8.02
C ASN A 406 24.26 31.71 -7.04
N GLU A 407 23.81 31.37 -5.83
CA GLU A 407 23.41 32.28 -4.75
C GLU A 407 22.34 33.30 -5.20
N ASP A 408 21.48 32.92 -6.14
CA ASP A 408 20.41 33.79 -6.63
C ASP A 408 19.11 33.66 -5.81
N GLY A 409 19.11 32.79 -4.80
CA GLY A 409 17.99 32.50 -3.91
C GLY A 409 17.01 31.49 -4.50
N SER A 410 17.31 30.90 -5.66
CA SER A 410 16.49 29.87 -6.29
C SER A 410 17.28 28.60 -6.53
N LEU A 411 16.64 27.47 -6.22
CA LEU A 411 17.31 26.18 -6.31
C LEU A 411 17.60 25.77 -7.76
N GLN A 412 18.72 25.09 -7.98
CA GLN A 412 18.94 24.28 -9.16
C GLN A 412 18.70 22.81 -8.82
N MET A 413 18.26 22.04 -9.83
CA MET A 413 18.16 20.59 -9.78
C MET A 413 19.32 19.97 -10.57
N ILE A 414 20.09 19.11 -9.90
CA ILE A 414 21.30 18.48 -10.44
C ILE A 414 21.08 16.97 -10.52
N PHE A 415 21.37 16.35 -11.67
CA PHE A 415 21.30 14.89 -11.82
C PHE A 415 22.15 14.36 -12.99
N GLY A 416 22.64 13.13 -12.84
CA GLY A 416 23.34 12.40 -13.90
C GLY A 416 22.40 11.62 -14.84
N SER A 417 22.89 11.34 -16.05
CA SER A 417 22.19 10.52 -17.04
C SER A 417 23.10 9.47 -17.66
N ASN A 418 22.49 8.40 -18.17
CA ASN A 418 23.17 7.35 -18.92
C ASN A 418 23.64 7.80 -20.32
N ASP A 419 23.33 9.03 -20.72
CA ASP A 419 23.92 9.69 -21.91
C ASP A 419 25.26 10.38 -21.64
N ASN A 420 25.86 10.10 -20.48
CA ASN A 420 27.14 10.61 -19.98
C ASN A 420 27.12 12.06 -19.49
N ASN A 421 25.96 12.72 -19.47
CA ASN A 421 25.86 14.11 -19.03
C ASN A 421 25.35 14.25 -17.61
N LEU A 422 25.94 15.20 -16.89
CA LEU A 422 25.36 15.86 -15.75
C LEU A 422 24.47 17.00 -16.25
N TYR A 423 23.27 17.12 -15.70
CA TYR A 423 22.33 18.19 -15.99
C TYR A 423 22.17 19.07 -14.77
N VAL A 424 22.33 20.39 -14.96
CA VAL A 424 22.00 21.40 -13.96
C VAL A 424 20.85 22.24 -14.50
N ILE A 425 19.70 22.12 -13.85
CA ILE A 425 18.43 22.67 -14.29
C ILE A 425 18.01 23.78 -13.34
N GLN A 426 17.73 24.96 -13.87
CA GLN A 426 17.19 26.07 -13.10
C GLN A 426 15.73 25.81 -12.72
N LEU A 427 15.43 25.84 -11.42
CA LEU A 427 14.04 25.82 -10.93
C LEU A 427 13.46 27.24 -10.92
N PRO A 428 12.13 27.39 -10.85
CA PRO A 428 11.47 28.69 -10.67
C PRO A 428 12.07 29.48 -9.50
N SER A 429 12.09 30.82 -9.61
CA SER A 429 12.66 31.72 -8.61
C SER A 429 12.00 31.67 -7.22
N SER A 430 10.85 31.00 -7.13
CA SER A 430 10.11 30.76 -5.89
C SER A 430 10.54 29.48 -5.18
N ALA A 431 11.27 28.58 -5.85
CA ALA A 431 11.77 27.34 -5.29
C ALA A 431 12.83 27.63 -4.22
N LYS A 432 12.54 27.27 -2.96
CA LYS A 432 13.36 27.69 -1.81
C LYS A 432 13.67 26.59 -0.80
N ARG A 433 13.00 25.44 -0.82
CA ARG A 433 13.13 24.44 0.26
C ARG A 433 13.29 23.01 -0.24
N ILE A 434 14.10 22.24 0.46
CA ILE A 434 14.39 20.82 0.22
C ILE A 434 13.98 20.05 1.48
N TYR A 435 13.28 18.91 1.35
CA TYR A 435 12.69 18.19 2.49
C TYR A 435 12.98 16.67 2.45
N TRP A 436 14.12 16.24 1.93
CA TRP A 436 14.33 14.82 1.60
C TRP A 436 14.76 13.93 2.78
N GLN A 437 14.15 12.76 2.95
CA GLN A 437 14.63 11.66 3.79
C GLN A 437 14.68 10.31 3.05
N GLY A 438 15.81 9.60 3.15
CA GLY A 438 15.91 8.23 2.64
C GLY A 438 17.11 7.43 3.13
N LEU A 439 18.00 8.00 3.96
CA LEU A 439 19.23 7.33 4.43
C LEU A 439 19.72 7.75 5.83
N ASN A 440 19.15 8.77 6.48
CA ASN A 440 19.51 9.20 7.83
C ASN A 440 18.26 9.33 8.71
N GLY A 441 18.33 8.82 9.95
CA GLY A 441 17.26 8.86 10.94
C GLY A 441 17.25 10.12 11.81
N ASP A 442 17.45 11.29 11.20
CA ASP A 442 17.39 12.59 11.88
C ASP A 442 16.09 13.34 11.54
N LEU A 443 15.51 14.02 12.54
CA LEU A 443 14.21 14.68 12.46
C LEU A 443 14.23 15.94 11.54
N GLY A 444 15.42 16.47 11.21
CA GLY A 444 15.63 17.73 10.47
C GLY A 444 15.77 17.66 8.92
N MET A 445 15.49 16.53 8.27
CA MET A 445 15.29 16.41 6.79
C MET A 445 16.34 17.06 5.83
N ALA A 446 17.63 16.72 5.93
CA ALA A 446 18.66 17.17 4.97
C ALA A 446 19.40 16.00 4.28
N ASN A 447 19.61 16.09 2.95
CA ASN A 447 20.48 15.16 2.20
C ASN A 447 21.85 15.79 1.96
N SER A 448 22.80 15.46 2.82
CA SER A 448 24.11 15.05 2.35
C SER A 448 24.34 13.66 2.95
N ARG A 449 25.15 12.80 2.33
CA ARG A 449 25.51 11.50 2.92
C ARG A 449 26.50 11.63 4.09
N ASN A 450 26.39 12.75 4.77
CA ASN A 450 27.22 13.20 5.87
C ASN A 450 26.35 13.23 7.11
N LEU A 451 27.00 12.95 8.21
CA LEU A 451 26.57 13.38 9.53
C LEU A 451 27.02 14.80 9.87
N LEU A 452 27.46 15.58 8.90
CA LEU A 452 27.75 16.99 9.12
C LEU A 452 26.67 17.80 8.43
N ARG A 453 25.82 18.35 9.30
CA ARG A 453 24.71 19.30 9.10
C ARG A 453 23.33 18.71 9.37
N ASN A 454 23.22 18.08 10.54
CA ASN A 454 21.98 17.63 11.16
C ASN A 454 21.57 18.68 12.17
N ASP A 455 20.45 19.36 11.92
CA ASP A 455 19.63 20.19 12.83
C ASP A 455 19.87 19.85 14.32
N PRO A 456 20.92 20.42 14.96
CA PRO A 456 21.42 19.92 16.23
C PRO A 456 20.46 20.21 17.39
N ASP A 457 19.57 21.17 17.18
CA ASP A 457 18.60 21.69 18.11
C ASP A 457 17.16 21.26 17.81
N ASN A 458 16.95 20.50 16.74
CA ASN A 458 15.68 19.86 16.33
C ASN A 458 14.55 20.86 16.12
N ASP A 459 14.85 21.94 15.41
CA ASP A 459 13.92 23.03 15.14
C ASP A 459 13.37 23.02 13.69
N PHE A 460 13.81 22.06 12.88
CA PHE A 460 13.53 21.87 11.45
C PHE A 460 14.31 22.80 10.50
N LEU A 461 15.36 23.47 10.97
CA LEU A 461 16.40 24.08 10.16
C LEU A 461 17.67 23.24 10.21
N SER A 462 18.18 22.85 9.05
CA SER A 462 19.54 22.33 8.99
C SER A 462 20.53 23.43 9.36
N THR A 463 21.67 23.11 10.00
CA THR A 463 22.79 24.06 10.18
C THR A 463 23.22 24.83 8.91
N TYR A 464 22.91 24.32 7.71
CA TYR A 464 23.04 25.08 6.46
C TYR A 464 21.95 26.15 6.30
N SER A 465 20.69 25.80 6.49
CA SER A 465 19.58 26.74 6.54
C SER A 465 19.82 27.79 7.64
N GLU A 466 20.31 27.38 8.80
CA GLU A 466 20.60 28.28 9.91
C GLU A 466 21.73 29.25 9.59
N MET A 467 22.74 28.82 8.85
CA MET A 467 23.77 29.72 8.30
C MET A 467 23.17 30.76 7.33
N ILE A 468 22.17 30.38 6.53
CA ILE A 468 21.47 31.29 5.61
C ILE A 468 20.61 32.30 6.38
N TYR A 469 19.86 31.82 7.38
CA TYR A 469 18.98 32.65 8.21
C TYR A 469 19.73 33.35 9.35
N ASN A 470 21.01 33.05 9.51
CA ASN A 470 21.91 33.54 10.54
C ASN A 470 21.39 33.26 11.97
N THR A 471 20.73 32.10 12.15
CA THR A 471 20.25 31.54 13.42
C THR A 471 21.34 30.68 14.07
N ASP A 472 21.21 30.40 15.37
CA ASP A 472 22.18 29.64 16.15
C ASP A 472 21.89 28.15 16.08
N SER A 473 22.73 27.43 15.33
CA SER A 473 22.69 25.98 15.13
C SER A 473 22.71 25.05 16.33
N LEU A 474 22.71 25.57 17.55
CA LEU A 474 22.62 24.78 18.77
C LEU A 474 21.44 25.21 19.64
N LYS A 475 20.58 26.08 19.13
CA LYS A 475 19.54 26.77 19.89
C LYS A 475 18.32 26.97 18.99
N ASN A 476 17.33 26.11 19.21
CA ASN A 476 16.11 26.01 18.43
C ASN A 476 15.21 27.27 18.39
N ASP A 477 15.57 28.31 19.12
CA ASP A 477 14.87 29.59 19.28
C ASP A 477 15.98 30.63 19.50
N SER A 478 16.48 31.21 18.42
CA SER A 478 17.66 32.07 18.40
C SER A 478 17.46 33.37 19.16
N ASP A 479 16.23 33.88 19.21
CA ASP A 479 15.91 35.17 19.83
C ASP A 479 15.23 35.10 21.22
N ASP A 480 15.02 33.88 21.73
CA ASP A 480 14.41 33.55 23.02
C ASP A 480 12.97 34.09 23.19
N ASP A 481 12.18 34.16 22.11
CA ASP A 481 10.79 34.62 22.18
C ASP A 481 9.75 33.52 22.44
N GLY A 482 10.18 32.26 22.39
CA GLY A 482 9.38 31.08 22.66
C GLY A 482 8.78 30.42 21.41
N ILE A 483 9.12 30.89 20.22
CA ILE A 483 8.80 30.28 18.93
C ILE A 483 10.09 29.70 18.32
N PRO A 484 10.08 28.48 17.76
CA PRO A 484 11.29 27.92 17.15
C PRO A 484 11.67 28.56 15.80
N ASP A 485 12.97 28.69 15.52
CA ASP A 485 13.46 29.39 14.32
C ASP A 485 12.92 28.75 13.03
N GLY A 486 12.91 27.41 12.95
CA GLY A 486 12.36 26.70 11.81
C GLY A 486 10.85 26.89 11.63
N TRP A 487 10.10 27.08 12.72
CA TRP A 487 8.68 27.41 12.62
C TRP A 487 8.49 28.83 12.06
N GLU A 488 9.25 29.81 12.55
CA GLU A 488 9.18 31.20 12.08
C GLU A 488 9.58 31.31 10.61
N VAL A 489 10.71 30.72 10.24
CA VAL A 489 11.17 30.64 8.84
C VAL A 489 10.11 29.98 7.98
N SER A 490 9.47 28.89 8.46
CA SER A 490 8.46 28.17 7.69
C SER A 490 7.24 29.03 7.34
N HIS A 491 6.86 29.95 8.24
CA HIS A 491 5.73 30.88 8.10
C HIS A 491 6.13 32.29 7.68
N GLY A 492 7.41 32.55 7.37
CA GLY A 492 7.87 33.85 6.89
C GLY A 492 7.97 34.94 7.96
N LEU A 493 8.02 34.55 9.23
CA LEU A 493 8.41 35.41 10.36
C LEU A 493 9.93 35.51 10.47
N ASN A 494 10.43 36.33 11.40
CA ASN A 494 11.86 36.63 11.49
C ASN A 494 12.50 36.00 12.74
N PRO A 495 13.27 34.90 12.59
CA PRO A 495 13.82 34.12 13.72
C PRO A 495 14.92 34.81 14.54
N LEU A 496 15.17 36.10 14.30
CA LEU A 496 16.20 36.90 14.98
C LEU A 496 15.61 38.12 15.68
N LEU A 497 14.28 38.23 15.72
CA LEU A 497 13.57 39.37 16.27
C LEU A 497 12.34 38.90 17.02
N ASN A 498 12.35 39.08 18.33
CA ASN A 498 11.22 38.76 19.20
C ASN A 498 9.93 39.43 18.71
N ASP A 499 9.15 38.68 17.94
CA ASP A 499 7.90 39.08 17.30
C ASP A 499 6.73 38.23 17.80
N SER A 500 6.96 37.35 18.78
CA SER A 500 5.97 36.58 19.54
C SER A 500 4.69 37.33 19.96
N ASN A 501 4.77 38.65 20.19
CA ASN A 501 3.67 39.52 20.59
C ASN A 501 3.08 40.37 19.45
N GLU A 502 3.62 40.26 18.25
CA GLU A 502 3.04 40.84 17.04
C GLU A 502 1.85 39.99 16.56
N ASP A 503 1.00 40.63 15.77
CA ASP A 503 -0.28 40.12 15.25
C ASP A 503 -0.22 40.38 13.74
N SER A 504 0.36 39.41 13.03
CA SER A 504 0.87 39.59 11.67
C SER A 504 -0.27 39.75 10.65
N ASP A 505 -1.39 39.07 10.85
CA ASP A 505 -2.59 39.14 10.02
C ASP A 505 -3.68 40.11 10.55
N GLN A 506 -3.48 40.65 11.76
CA GLN A 506 -4.37 41.62 12.44
C GLN A 506 -5.71 41.04 12.89
N ASP A 507 -5.77 39.73 13.15
CA ASP A 507 -6.97 39.04 13.64
C ASP A 507 -7.13 39.13 15.18
N ARG A 508 -6.08 39.59 15.89
CA ARG A 508 -5.94 39.73 17.36
C ARG A 508 -5.45 38.49 18.10
N VAL A 509 -5.01 37.46 17.39
CA VAL A 509 -4.13 36.42 17.90
C VAL A 509 -2.69 36.88 17.66
N ILE A 510 -1.80 36.62 18.61
CA ILE A 510 -0.38 36.96 18.45
C ILE A 510 0.37 35.73 17.96
N ASN A 511 1.48 35.94 17.24
CA ASN A 511 2.30 34.87 16.63
C ASN A 511 2.57 33.70 17.59
N TYR A 512 2.86 33.97 18.87
CA TYR A 512 3.11 32.93 19.88
C TYR A 512 1.90 32.03 20.16
N TYR A 513 0.69 32.59 20.19
CA TYR A 513 -0.51 31.76 20.34
C TYR A 513 -0.78 30.95 19.08
N GLU A 514 -0.47 31.49 17.91
CA GLU A 514 -0.65 30.78 16.65
C GLU A 514 0.29 29.58 16.54
N TYR A 515 1.53 29.74 16.95
CA TYR A 515 2.46 28.64 17.15
C TYR A 515 1.89 27.56 18.10
N LEU A 516 1.39 27.96 19.28
CA LEU A 516 0.81 27.02 20.25
C LEU A 516 -0.43 26.28 19.73
N TYR A 517 -1.23 26.92 18.88
CA TYR A 517 -2.42 26.32 18.28
C TYR A 517 -2.15 25.67 16.91
N ARG A 518 -0.92 25.76 16.38
CA ARG A 518 -0.48 25.24 15.07
C ARG A 518 -1.28 25.80 13.89
N ILE A 519 -1.53 27.10 13.91
CA ILE A 519 -2.28 27.84 12.89
C ILE A 519 -1.37 28.85 12.18
N ASN A 520 -1.80 29.38 11.03
CA ASN A 520 -0.92 30.17 10.16
C ASN A 520 -0.94 31.66 10.52
N PRO A 521 0.19 32.25 10.93
CA PRO A 521 0.23 33.61 11.45
C PRO A 521 -0.05 34.73 10.43
N ASN A 522 -0.17 34.37 9.16
CA ASN A 522 -0.44 35.34 8.09
C ASN A 522 -1.87 35.23 7.54
N ILE A 523 -2.76 34.47 8.20
CA ILE A 523 -4.09 34.16 7.68
C ILE A 523 -5.15 34.30 8.77
N GLU A 524 -6.00 35.33 8.64
CA GLU A 524 -7.07 35.67 9.61
C GLU A 524 -8.01 34.49 9.95
N ASP A 525 -8.18 33.55 9.03
CA ASP A 525 -9.08 32.40 9.09
C ASP A 525 -8.34 31.19 8.52
N SER A 526 -7.64 30.46 9.40
CA SER A 526 -6.70 29.40 9.01
C SER A 526 -7.35 28.23 8.28
N ASP A 527 -8.62 27.93 8.58
CA ASP A 527 -9.36 26.82 7.95
C ASP A 527 -10.38 27.25 6.88
N TYR A 528 -10.49 28.56 6.63
CA TYR A 528 -11.34 29.22 5.66
C TYR A 528 -12.84 28.94 5.83
N ASP A 529 -13.29 28.71 7.06
CA ASP A 529 -14.70 28.44 7.36
C ASP A 529 -15.57 29.70 7.56
N GLY A 530 -14.93 30.87 7.56
CA GLY A 530 -15.54 32.18 7.69
C GLY A 530 -15.59 32.72 9.12
N PHE A 531 -14.91 32.10 10.08
CA PHE A 531 -14.61 32.67 11.39
C PHE A 531 -13.11 32.93 11.51
N SER A 532 -12.73 34.06 12.13
CA SER A 532 -11.32 34.30 12.38
C SER A 532 -10.79 33.44 13.53
N ASP A 533 -9.50 33.16 13.53
CA ASP A 533 -8.84 32.33 14.53
C ASP A 533 -9.07 32.88 15.95
N TRP A 534 -9.03 34.21 16.12
CA TRP A 534 -9.39 34.87 17.37
C TRP A 534 -10.82 34.55 17.84
N MET A 535 -11.80 34.54 16.93
CA MET A 535 -13.17 34.23 17.29
C MET A 535 -13.29 32.79 17.77
N GLU A 536 -12.60 31.87 17.10
CA GLU A 536 -12.67 30.46 17.43
C GLU A 536 -11.98 30.16 18.76
N ILE A 537 -10.79 30.71 19.00
CA ILE A 537 -10.06 30.49 20.24
C ILE A 537 -10.76 31.19 21.42
N PHE A 538 -11.07 32.47 21.30
CA PHE A 538 -11.44 33.31 22.45
C PHE A 538 -12.94 33.56 22.62
N VAL A 539 -13.74 33.39 21.57
CA VAL A 539 -15.20 33.60 21.63
C VAL A 539 -15.96 32.29 21.67
N TYR A 540 -15.62 31.36 20.79
CA TYR A 540 -16.38 30.12 20.60
C TYR A 540 -15.75 28.88 21.23
N ASN A 541 -14.45 28.94 21.55
CA ASN A 541 -13.65 27.82 22.05
C ASN A 541 -13.78 26.58 21.13
N THR A 542 -13.59 26.81 19.82
CA THR A 542 -13.56 25.83 18.73
C THR A 542 -12.13 25.67 18.19
N ASN A 543 -11.89 24.72 17.29
CA ASN A 543 -10.55 24.44 16.75
C ASN A 543 -10.31 25.25 15.46
N PRO A 544 -9.41 26.26 15.47
CA PRO A 544 -9.18 27.17 14.35
C PRO A 544 -8.56 26.53 13.09
N ASP A 545 -8.02 25.32 13.21
CA ASP A 545 -7.47 24.56 12.08
C ASP A 545 -8.45 23.48 11.55
N SER A 546 -9.75 23.65 11.76
CA SER A 546 -10.70 22.59 11.43
C SER A 546 -12.08 23.13 11.11
N PHE A 547 -12.36 23.22 9.80
CA PHE A 547 -13.64 23.65 9.23
C PHE A 547 -14.87 22.92 9.83
N LEU A 548 -14.68 21.69 10.29
CA LEU A 548 -15.72 20.86 10.93
C LEU A 548 -16.10 21.31 12.35
N SER A 549 -15.27 22.14 12.97
CA SER A 549 -15.37 22.59 14.35
C SER A 549 -16.11 23.93 14.48
N SER A 550 -16.31 24.63 13.36
CA SER A 550 -16.89 25.97 13.33
C SER A 550 -18.21 26.11 14.08
N PRO A 551 -18.47 27.27 14.69
CA PRO A 551 -19.78 27.61 15.25
C PRO A 551 -20.89 27.51 14.21
N LEU A 552 -20.66 27.84 12.93
CA LEU A 552 -21.66 27.63 11.87
C LEU A 552 -21.90 26.15 11.66
N THR A 553 -20.88 25.30 11.67
CA THR A 553 -20.98 23.86 11.45
C THR A 553 -21.62 23.17 12.64
N ILE A 554 -21.33 23.60 13.87
CA ILE A 554 -21.99 23.15 15.12
C ILE A 554 -23.43 23.66 15.18
N ILE A 555 -23.70 24.94 14.89
CA ILE A 555 -25.06 25.51 14.82
C ILE A 555 -25.84 24.93 13.65
N ASN A 556 -25.20 24.60 12.52
CA ASN A 556 -25.81 23.90 11.39
C ASN A 556 -26.00 22.41 11.71
N SER A 557 -25.15 21.80 12.54
CA SER A 557 -25.38 20.45 13.07
C SER A 557 -26.58 20.45 14.03
N LEU A 558 -26.70 21.49 14.86
CA LEU A 558 -27.82 21.71 15.78
C LEU A 558 -29.10 22.15 15.06
N LYS A 559 -29.01 22.95 13.98
CA LYS A 559 -30.14 23.30 13.09
C LYS A 559 -30.49 22.16 12.13
N SER A 560 -29.56 21.25 11.82
CA SER A 560 -29.84 20.04 11.03
C SER A 560 -30.69 19.03 11.80
N SER A 561 -30.85 19.21 13.11
CA SER A 561 -31.87 18.50 13.89
C SER A 561 -33.31 18.84 13.45
N SER A 562 -33.51 19.82 12.55
CA SER A 562 -34.79 20.11 11.88
C SER A 562 -35.07 19.25 10.64
N ASN A 563 -34.13 18.42 10.18
CA ASN A 563 -34.32 17.65 8.95
C ASN A 563 -35.07 16.33 9.14
N TYR A 564 -35.73 16.13 10.28
CA TYR A 564 -36.81 15.14 10.33
C TYR A 564 -37.93 15.53 9.36
N PHE A 565 -38.24 16.81 9.15
CA PHE A 565 -39.31 17.20 8.23
C PHE A 565 -38.95 16.96 6.75
N LEU A 566 -37.75 17.34 6.31
CA LEU A 566 -37.32 17.14 4.92
C LEU A 566 -37.09 15.65 4.61
N LEU A 567 -36.58 14.87 5.58
CA LEU A 567 -36.47 13.42 5.47
C LEU A 567 -37.85 12.75 5.45
N TRP A 568 -38.81 13.22 6.25
CA TRP A 568 -40.20 12.75 6.17
C TRP A 568 -40.87 13.16 4.87
N VAL A 569 -40.59 14.35 4.31
CA VAL A 569 -41.12 14.82 3.01
C VAL A 569 -40.53 14.03 1.85
N VAL A 570 -39.23 13.72 1.87
CA VAL A 570 -38.57 12.86 0.87
C VAL A 570 -39.05 11.42 1.00
N ILE A 571 -39.21 10.90 2.22
CA ILE A 571 -39.79 9.57 2.47
C ILE A 571 -41.26 9.54 2.00
N LEU A 572 -42.07 10.56 2.28
CA LEU A 572 -43.46 10.65 1.81
C LEU A 572 -43.52 10.77 0.29
N LEU A 573 -42.66 11.58 -0.34
CA LEU A 573 -42.59 11.76 -1.79
C LEU A 573 -42.20 10.46 -2.50
N VAL A 574 -41.18 9.75 -1.98
CA VAL A 574 -40.77 8.43 -2.48
C VAL A 574 -41.86 7.39 -2.23
N PHE A 575 -42.56 7.43 -1.09
CA PHE A 575 -43.69 6.54 -0.79
C PHE A 575 -44.90 6.82 -1.70
N THR A 576 -45.20 8.08 -2.03
CA THR A 576 -46.24 8.45 -3.00
C THR A 576 -45.86 8.08 -4.43
N LEU A 577 -44.59 8.26 -4.84
CA LEU A 577 -44.11 7.79 -6.15
C LEU A 577 -44.19 6.26 -6.25
N PHE A 578 -43.93 5.53 -5.17
CA PHE A 578 -44.04 4.08 -5.12
C PHE A 578 -45.50 3.59 -5.16
N ILE A 579 -46.42 4.29 -4.48
CA ILE A 579 -47.88 4.03 -4.57
C ILE A 579 -48.41 4.35 -5.97
N ILE A 580 -47.91 5.40 -6.63
CA ILE A 580 -48.28 5.76 -8.01
C ILE A 580 -47.73 4.72 -9.01
N LEU A 581 -46.51 4.21 -8.80
CA LEU A 581 -45.95 3.10 -9.60
C LEU A 581 -46.71 1.77 -9.38
N PHE A 582 -47.14 1.49 -8.15
CA PHE A 582 -47.94 0.28 -7.87
C PHE A 582 -49.40 0.41 -8.32
N ALA A 583 -49.98 1.62 -8.27
CA ALA A 583 -51.29 1.91 -8.83
C ALA A 583 -51.28 1.88 -10.37
N SER A 584 -50.17 2.27 -11.01
CA SER A 584 -50.00 2.14 -12.46
C SER A 584 -49.75 0.70 -12.90
N LEU A 585 -49.04 -0.12 -12.10
CA LEU A 585 -48.91 -1.57 -12.32
C LEU A 585 -50.20 -2.35 -12.01
N GLY A 586 -50.97 -1.93 -11.00
CA GLY A 586 -52.29 -2.49 -10.67
C GLY A 586 -53.36 -2.16 -11.73
N SER A 587 -53.23 -1.02 -12.41
CA SER A 587 -54.13 -0.62 -13.50
C SER A 587 -53.86 -1.34 -14.83
N VAL A 588 -52.69 -1.97 -14.98
CA VAL A 588 -52.36 -2.83 -16.12
C VAL A 588 -52.88 -4.27 -15.93
N HIS A 589 -53.20 -4.68 -14.69
CA HIS A 589 -53.69 -6.04 -14.41
C HIS A 589 -55.23 -6.21 -14.51
N LEU A 590 -55.99 -5.15 -14.80
CA LEU A 590 -57.46 -5.23 -14.99
C LEU A 590 -57.97 -4.88 -16.40
N LYS A 591 -57.09 -4.76 -17.41
CA LYS A 591 -57.49 -4.51 -18.81
C LYS A 591 -57.05 -5.56 -19.83
N LEU A 592 -56.46 -6.68 -19.40
CA LEU A 592 -55.99 -7.76 -20.30
C LEU A 592 -56.76 -9.09 -20.19
N THR A 593 -58.01 -9.09 -19.74
CA THR A 593 -58.91 -10.27 -19.83
C THR A 593 -59.81 -10.31 -21.06
N LYS A 594 -59.73 -9.36 -22.00
CA LYS A 594 -60.50 -9.44 -23.27
C LYS A 594 -59.76 -8.83 -24.46
N LYS A 595 -58.82 -9.56 -25.06
CA LYS A 595 -58.58 -9.48 -26.51
C LYS A 595 -57.81 -10.70 -27.02
N LYS A 596 -58.42 -11.40 -27.99
CA LYS A 596 -57.90 -12.56 -28.72
C LYS A 596 -56.48 -12.31 -29.22
N VAL A 597 -55.51 -13.08 -28.73
CA VAL A 597 -54.19 -13.20 -29.37
C VAL A 597 -54.27 -14.32 -30.41
N LYS A 598 -54.16 -13.91 -31.67
CA LYS A 598 -53.94 -14.78 -32.83
C LYS A 598 -52.53 -15.41 -32.70
N ARG A 599 -52.45 -16.73 -32.90
CA ARG A 599 -51.22 -17.47 -33.20
C ARG A 599 -50.43 -16.76 -34.30
N LEU A 600 -49.14 -16.52 -34.06
CA LEU A 600 -48.12 -16.50 -35.12
C LEU A 600 -46.87 -17.21 -34.61
N THR A 601 -46.35 -18.06 -35.48
CA THR A 601 -45.49 -19.21 -35.27
C THR A 601 -44.02 -18.82 -35.22
N TYR A 602 -43.25 -19.49 -34.37
CA TYR A 602 -41.80 -19.35 -34.25
C TYR A 602 -41.10 -20.18 -35.34
N HIS A 603 -40.95 -19.60 -36.53
CA HIS A 603 -40.14 -20.18 -37.60
C HIS A 603 -39.51 -19.04 -38.40
N GLN A 604 -38.24 -18.75 -38.09
CA GLN A 604 -37.19 -18.09 -38.88
C GLN A 604 -36.33 -17.22 -37.97
N LEU A 605 -35.22 -17.78 -37.52
CA LEU A 605 -33.89 -17.14 -37.45
C LEU A 605 -32.91 -18.19 -36.95
N ASN A 606 -32.71 -19.19 -37.81
CA ASN A 606 -31.55 -20.06 -37.79
C ASN A 606 -31.09 -20.15 -39.25
N LYS A 607 -30.13 -19.29 -39.61
CA LYS A 607 -29.24 -19.37 -40.78
C LYS A 607 -28.45 -18.07 -40.85
N ASN A 608 -27.26 -18.09 -40.23
CA ASN A 608 -26.01 -17.58 -40.80
C ASN A 608 -24.87 -18.06 -39.89
N THR A 609 -24.52 -19.32 -40.10
CA THR A 609 -23.17 -19.85 -39.91
C THR A 609 -22.25 -19.20 -40.93
N THR A 610 -21.36 -18.33 -40.47
CA THR A 610 -20.07 -18.05 -41.10
C THR A 610 -19.01 -17.99 -40.00
N GLN A 611 -17.90 -18.68 -40.25
CA GLN A 611 -16.78 -18.94 -39.36
C GLN A 611 -16.30 -17.71 -38.58
N CYS A 612 -16.13 -17.87 -37.28
CA CYS A 612 -15.07 -17.20 -36.52
C CYS A 612 -14.34 -18.26 -35.72
N ASN A 613 -13.19 -18.68 -36.26
CA ASN A 613 -12.13 -19.29 -35.50
C ASN A 613 -11.61 -18.24 -34.50
N SER A 614 -11.98 -18.40 -33.23
CA SER A 614 -11.17 -17.90 -32.11
C SER A 614 -11.35 -18.85 -30.93
N THR A 615 -10.75 -20.03 -31.07
CA THR A 615 -10.22 -20.75 -29.91
C THR A 615 -9.25 -19.81 -29.19
N VAL A 616 -9.71 -19.12 -28.14
CA VAL A 616 -8.83 -18.72 -27.05
C VAL A 616 -8.70 -19.94 -26.17
N SER A 617 -7.82 -20.84 -26.59
CA SER A 617 -7.21 -21.82 -25.70
C SER A 617 -6.39 -21.04 -24.67
N TYR A 618 -6.77 -21.11 -23.39
CA TYR A 618 -5.78 -20.93 -22.35
C TYR A 618 -4.81 -22.10 -22.47
N ARG A 619 -3.67 -21.87 -23.13
CA ARG A 619 -2.49 -22.73 -22.97
C ARG A 619 -2.03 -22.57 -21.53
N LEU A 620 -2.39 -23.53 -20.69
CA LEU A 620 -1.50 -23.98 -19.63
C LEU A 620 -0.33 -24.67 -20.34
N ASP A 621 0.67 -23.90 -20.73
CA ASP A 621 1.98 -24.48 -21.01
C ASP A 621 2.58 -24.84 -19.66
N ASP A 622 2.28 -26.07 -19.26
CA ASP A 622 3.08 -26.96 -18.42
C ASP A 622 2.44 -28.36 -18.59
N THR A 623 2.64 -28.95 -19.76
CA THR A 623 2.28 -30.36 -19.99
C THR A 623 3.25 -31.24 -19.22
N LEU A 624 2.93 -31.51 -17.95
CA LEU A 624 3.36 -32.75 -17.30
C LEU A 624 2.38 -33.86 -17.69
N PRO A 625 2.84 -35.08 -18.00
CA PRO A 625 1.98 -36.18 -18.42
C PRO A 625 0.91 -36.48 -17.37
N VAL A 626 -0.32 -36.68 -17.84
CA VAL A 626 -1.53 -36.94 -17.04
C VAL A 626 -1.41 -38.20 -16.16
N ASP A 627 -0.43 -39.06 -16.42
CA ASP A 627 -0.22 -40.32 -15.71
C ASP A 627 0.77 -40.25 -14.52
N GLU A 628 1.54 -39.16 -14.36
CA GLU A 628 2.46 -38.97 -13.21
C GLU A 628 1.82 -38.23 -12.01
N LEU A 629 0.63 -37.67 -12.19
CA LEU A 629 -0.07 -36.81 -11.22
C LEU A 629 -0.98 -37.55 -10.23
N PHE A 630 -1.18 -38.86 -10.41
CA PHE A 630 -2.03 -39.67 -9.51
C PHE A 630 -1.31 -40.16 -8.25
N SER A 631 -0.02 -39.88 -8.09
CA SER A 631 0.61 -40.09 -6.79
C SER A 631 0.47 -38.82 -5.95
N ILE A 632 -0.39 -38.88 -4.93
CA ILE A 632 -0.46 -37.89 -3.84
C ILE A 632 0.94 -37.66 -3.22
N ASN A 633 1.87 -38.60 -3.40
CA ASN A 633 3.28 -38.48 -3.06
C ASN A 633 4.03 -37.39 -3.85
N GLY A 634 3.70 -37.12 -5.12
CA GLY A 634 4.44 -36.15 -5.95
C GLY A 634 4.29 -34.69 -5.50
N LEU A 635 3.08 -34.27 -5.13
CA LEU A 635 2.81 -32.90 -4.68
C LEU A 635 3.28 -32.63 -3.24
N ILE A 636 3.40 -33.68 -2.42
CA ILE A 636 3.93 -33.57 -1.06
C ILE A 636 5.47 -33.61 -1.06
N THR A 637 6.08 -34.31 -2.02
CA THR A 637 7.54 -34.57 -2.02
C THR A 637 8.35 -33.55 -2.85
N LYS A 638 7.76 -32.78 -3.78
CA LYS A 638 8.52 -31.80 -4.60
C LYS A 638 8.63 -30.39 -4.00
N GLN A 639 9.13 -30.36 -2.78
CA GLN A 639 9.73 -29.19 -2.13
C GLN A 639 10.68 -29.81 -1.10
N ILE A 640 11.95 -30.00 -1.47
CA ILE A 640 12.98 -30.57 -0.61
C ILE A 640 13.86 -29.43 -0.11
N ASN A 641 14.14 -29.49 1.20
CA ASN A 641 14.74 -28.51 2.12
C ASN A 641 13.74 -27.44 2.59
N THR A 642 13.26 -27.41 3.84
CA THR A 642 13.68 -28.01 5.13
C THR A 642 12.42 -28.20 6.02
N GLN A 643 12.39 -29.25 6.84
CA GLN A 643 11.38 -29.53 7.89
C GLN A 643 9.88 -29.40 7.51
N LYS A 644 9.33 -30.35 6.74
CA LYS A 644 7.89 -30.31 6.38
C LYS A 644 6.98 -30.88 7.47
N LYS A 645 6.21 -29.98 8.11
CA LYS A 645 4.96 -30.30 8.80
C LYS A 645 3.98 -30.96 7.81
N ILE A 646 3.52 -32.18 8.10
CA ILE A 646 2.48 -32.85 7.30
C ILE A 646 1.19 -32.02 7.38
N ILE A 647 0.74 -31.48 6.23
CA ILE A 647 -0.48 -30.67 6.15
C ILE A 647 -1.70 -31.59 6.26
N LYS A 648 -2.50 -31.41 7.30
CA LYS A 648 -3.77 -32.13 7.49
C LYS A 648 -4.94 -31.34 6.93
N CYS A 649 -6.00 -32.01 6.48
CA CYS A 649 -7.22 -31.38 5.98
C CYS A 649 -8.45 -31.90 6.76
N SER A 650 -9.27 -31.01 7.30
CA SER A 650 -10.56 -31.38 7.90
C SER A 650 -11.69 -31.12 6.93
N ILE A 651 -12.48 -32.15 6.63
CA ILE A 651 -13.69 -32.07 5.81
C ILE A 651 -14.88 -31.95 6.75
N VAL A 652 -15.49 -30.78 6.82
CA VAL A 652 -16.67 -30.47 7.62
C VAL A 652 -17.93 -30.71 6.77
N ILE A 653 -18.76 -31.64 7.22
CA ILE A 653 -19.98 -32.07 6.52
C ILE A 653 -21.19 -31.77 7.41
N PRO A 654 -21.97 -30.69 7.14
CA PRO A 654 -23.22 -30.46 7.85
C PRO A 654 -24.25 -31.49 7.39
N LEU A 655 -24.99 -32.08 8.34
CA LEU A 655 -25.94 -33.17 8.09
C LEU A 655 -27.30 -32.84 8.71
N TYR A 656 -28.35 -32.84 7.90
CA TYR A 656 -29.74 -32.77 8.38
C TYR A 656 -30.67 -33.49 7.42
N ASN A 657 -31.21 -34.65 7.84
CA ASN A 657 -32.18 -35.43 7.08
C ASN A 657 -31.74 -35.82 5.64
N GLU A 658 -30.50 -36.29 5.48
CA GLU A 658 -29.90 -36.72 4.22
C GLU A 658 -29.61 -38.24 4.20
N GLU A 659 -30.54 -39.05 4.73
CA GLU A 659 -30.30 -40.49 4.85
C GLU A 659 -30.01 -41.16 3.50
N LYS A 660 -30.52 -40.63 2.38
CA LYS A 660 -30.37 -41.29 1.07
C LYS A 660 -29.00 -41.05 0.43
N SER A 661 -28.35 -39.93 0.71
CA SER A 661 -27.15 -39.43 0.04
C SER A 661 -25.88 -39.59 0.89
N ILE A 662 -25.96 -39.38 2.21
CA ILE A 662 -24.77 -39.28 3.09
C ILE A 662 -23.83 -40.48 3.02
N LYS A 663 -24.37 -41.70 2.88
CA LYS A 663 -23.54 -42.92 2.79
C LYS A 663 -22.67 -42.92 1.52
N ASN A 664 -23.20 -42.41 0.41
CA ASN A 664 -22.45 -42.32 -0.85
C ASN A 664 -21.40 -41.21 -0.79
N VAL A 665 -21.75 -40.04 -0.23
CA VAL A 665 -20.82 -38.93 -0.03
C VAL A 665 -19.60 -39.38 0.78
N LEU A 666 -19.82 -40.03 1.93
CA LEU A 666 -18.74 -40.48 2.80
C LEU A 666 -17.83 -41.53 2.13
N LYS A 667 -18.41 -42.46 1.35
CA LYS A 667 -17.65 -43.49 0.64
C LYS A 667 -16.77 -42.95 -0.48
N ASN A 668 -17.15 -41.81 -1.09
CA ASN A 668 -16.43 -41.22 -2.20
C ASN A 668 -15.36 -40.21 -1.77
N ILE A 669 -15.24 -39.92 -0.47
CA ILE A 669 -14.13 -39.11 0.06
C ILE A 669 -12.82 -39.88 -0.16
N PRO A 670 -11.78 -39.26 -0.77
CA PRO A 670 -10.50 -39.92 -1.02
C PRO A 670 -9.94 -40.60 0.24
N ASN A 671 -9.56 -41.87 0.13
CA ASN A 671 -9.04 -42.65 1.25
C ASN A 671 -7.56 -42.35 1.50
N HIS A 672 -7.29 -41.42 2.42
CA HIS A 672 -5.94 -41.02 2.82
C HIS A 672 -5.92 -40.49 4.25
N ASP A 673 -4.83 -40.75 4.98
CA ASP A 673 -4.61 -40.32 6.37
C ASP A 673 -4.47 -38.80 6.59
N TYR A 674 -4.37 -38.01 5.50
CA TYR A 674 -4.34 -36.55 5.60
C TYR A 674 -5.71 -35.96 5.89
N PHE A 675 -6.79 -36.72 5.66
CA PHE A 675 -8.15 -36.26 5.85
C PHE A 675 -8.69 -36.64 7.23
N GLU A 676 -9.23 -35.66 7.92
CA GLU A 676 -10.14 -35.82 9.05
C GLU A 676 -11.55 -35.50 8.57
N ILE A 677 -12.53 -36.33 8.88
CA ILE A 677 -13.92 -36.10 8.46
C ILE A 677 -14.75 -35.73 9.69
N VAL A 678 -15.31 -34.54 9.71
CA VAL A 678 -16.16 -34.04 10.81
C VAL A 678 -17.59 -33.91 10.31
N VAL A 679 -18.42 -34.90 10.64
CA VAL A 679 -19.85 -34.90 10.32
C VAL A 679 -20.61 -34.23 11.45
N VAL A 680 -21.33 -33.15 11.14
CA VAL A 680 -22.11 -32.38 12.12
C VAL A 680 -23.59 -32.61 11.89
N ASP A 681 -24.18 -33.50 12.69
CA ASP A 681 -25.62 -33.76 12.70
C ASP A 681 -26.37 -32.63 13.41
N ASP A 682 -27.06 -31.81 12.63
CA ASP A 682 -27.86 -30.68 13.11
C ASP A 682 -29.26 -31.15 13.58
N GLY A 683 -29.33 -32.24 14.34
CA GLY A 683 -30.56 -32.79 14.88
C GLY A 683 -31.46 -33.47 13.85
N SER A 684 -30.89 -34.35 13.01
CA SER A 684 -31.66 -35.16 12.06
C SER A 684 -32.73 -36.01 12.76
N THR A 685 -33.90 -36.10 12.16
CA THR A 685 -35.04 -36.89 12.62
C THR A 685 -35.21 -38.21 11.86
N ASP A 686 -34.48 -38.39 10.76
CA ASP A 686 -34.48 -39.60 9.93
C ASP A 686 -33.34 -40.57 10.30
N SER A 687 -33.03 -41.55 9.44
CA SER A 687 -31.97 -42.53 9.70
C SER A 687 -30.57 -42.04 9.29
N SER A 688 -30.34 -40.74 9.06
CA SER A 688 -29.05 -40.19 8.61
C SER A 688 -27.89 -40.60 9.50
N ILE A 689 -28.01 -40.38 10.81
CA ILE A 689 -26.96 -40.70 11.77
C ILE A 689 -26.68 -42.20 11.85
N LYS A 690 -27.72 -43.03 11.70
CA LYS A 690 -27.57 -44.49 11.66
C LYS A 690 -26.75 -44.89 10.44
N LYS A 691 -26.97 -44.27 9.29
CA LYS A 691 -26.23 -44.56 8.06
C LYS A 691 -24.77 -44.10 8.13
N VAL A 692 -24.48 -42.95 8.74
CA VAL A 692 -23.08 -42.53 9.02
C VAL A 692 -22.37 -43.59 9.85
N LYS A 693 -23.00 -44.11 10.91
CA LYS A 693 -22.44 -45.17 11.77
C LYS A 693 -22.25 -46.52 11.07
N THR A 694 -22.85 -46.75 9.90
CA THR A 694 -22.61 -47.97 9.10
C THR A 694 -21.39 -47.85 8.16
N VAL A 695 -20.78 -46.67 8.06
CA VAL A 695 -19.55 -46.46 7.28
C VAL A 695 -18.38 -46.73 8.22
N ASP A 696 -17.64 -47.80 7.94
CA ASP A 696 -16.43 -48.17 8.68
C ASP A 696 -15.24 -47.35 8.16
N ASP A 697 -15.08 -46.13 8.70
CA ASP A 697 -13.96 -45.25 8.41
C ASP A 697 -13.49 -44.55 9.71
N PRO A 698 -12.27 -44.84 10.20
CA PRO A 698 -11.78 -44.32 11.47
C PRO A 698 -11.54 -42.80 11.47
N ARG A 699 -11.56 -42.15 10.30
CA ARG A 699 -11.38 -40.70 10.15
C ARG A 699 -12.64 -39.93 10.50
N ILE A 700 -13.80 -40.59 10.56
CA ILE A 700 -15.11 -39.97 10.78
C ILE A 700 -15.31 -39.65 12.27
N LYS A 701 -15.58 -38.38 12.55
CA LYS A 701 -16.01 -37.86 13.85
C LYS A 701 -17.40 -37.27 13.74
N ILE A 702 -18.26 -37.66 14.66
CA ILE A 702 -19.66 -37.23 14.70
C ILE A 702 -19.83 -36.18 15.80
N VAL A 703 -20.40 -35.04 15.43
CA VAL A 703 -20.83 -33.97 16.34
C VAL A 703 -22.34 -33.83 16.20
N SER A 704 -23.11 -33.94 17.29
CA SER A 704 -24.58 -33.90 17.23
C SER A 704 -25.16 -32.71 17.99
N HIS A 705 -26.14 -32.05 17.41
CA HIS A 705 -27.00 -31.07 18.07
C HIS A 705 -28.30 -31.73 18.55
N GLN A 706 -28.84 -31.27 19.69
CA GLN A 706 -30.11 -31.79 20.23
C GLN A 706 -31.33 -31.46 19.36
N LYS A 707 -31.25 -30.39 18.55
CA LYS A 707 -32.28 -29.92 17.63
C LYS A 707 -31.62 -29.16 16.49
N ASN A 708 -32.34 -28.97 15.38
CA ASN A 708 -31.89 -28.16 14.26
C ASN A 708 -31.61 -26.71 14.68
N LYS A 709 -30.36 -26.27 14.49
CA LYS A 709 -29.86 -24.92 14.77
C LYS A 709 -29.53 -24.14 13.49
N GLY A 710 -29.64 -24.77 12.32
CA GLY A 710 -29.40 -24.20 11.00
C GLY A 710 -28.05 -24.58 10.41
N TYR A 711 -27.98 -24.58 9.08
CA TYR A 711 -26.77 -24.92 8.30
C TYR A 711 -25.50 -24.23 8.80
N GLY A 712 -25.57 -22.92 9.04
CA GLY A 712 -24.41 -22.16 9.49
C GLY A 712 -23.99 -22.52 10.92
N ALA A 713 -24.92 -22.90 11.80
CA ALA A 713 -24.58 -23.41 13.12
C ALA A 713 -23.87 -24.77 13.05
N ALA A 714 -24.25 -25.64 12.12
CA ALA A 714 -23.56 -26.90 11.88
C ALA A 714 -22.13 -26.69 11.38
N ILE A 715 -21.93 -25.79 10.40
CA ILE A 715 -20.59 -25.41 9.91
C ILE A 715 -19.73 -24.86 11.07
N LEU A 716 -20.26 -23.96 11.89
CA LEU A 716 -19.53 -23.39 13.04
C LEU A 716 -19.07 -24.46 14.04
N SER A 717 -19.96 -25.38 14.42
CA SER A 717 -19.61 -26.51 15.30
C SER A 717 -18.56 -27.42 14.68
N GLY A 718 -18.60 -27.61 13.36
CA GLY A 718 -17.60 -28.38 12.61
C GLY A 718 -16.22 -27.70 12.61
N PHE A 719 -16.17 -26.40 12.34
CA PHE A 719 -14.94 -25.59 12.41
C PHE A 719 -14.29 -25.64 13.79
N GLN A 720 -15.08 -25.57 14.87
CA GLN A 720 -14.57 -25.70 16.24
C GLN A 720 -13.95 -27.08 16.55
N LYS A 721 -14.31 -28.12 15.81
CA LYS A 721 -13.82 -29.49 16.02
C LYS A 721 -12.74 -29.92 15.02
N ALA A 722 -12.57 -29.17 13.93
CA ALA A 722 -11.60 -29.43 12.87
C ALA A 722 -10.14 -29.24 13.34
N LYS A 723 -9.28 -30.22 13.06
CA LYS A 723 -7.84 -30.26 13.42
C LYS A 723 -6.86 -30.18 12.23
N GLY A 724 -7.33 -30.15 10.99
CA GLY A 724 -6.53 -30.00 9.76
C GLY A 724 -6.16 -28.55 9.41
N ASP A 725 -4.91 -28.31 9.04
CA ASP A 725 -4.37 -26.99 8.65
C ASP A 725 -5.14 -26.33 7.49
N ILE A 726 -5.84 -27.14 6.69
CA ILE A 726 -6.87 -26.70 5.75
C ILE A 726 -8.22 -27.25 6.20
N ILE A 727 -9.28 -26.46 6.07
CA ILE A 727 -10.65 -26.86 6.37
C ILE A 727 -11.48 -26.75 5.10
N VAL A 728 -12.15 -27.84 4.72
CA VAL A 728 -13.03 -27.94 3.55
C VAL A 728 -14.46 -28.15 4.01
N THR A 729 -15.42 -27.41 3.47
CA THR A 729 -16.85 -27.64 3.69
C THR A 729 -17.43 -28.42 2.54
N LEU A 730 -18.22 -29.47 2.82
CA LEU A 730 -18.82 -30.34 1.81
C LEU A 730 -20.26 -30.66 2.20
N ASP A 731 -21.22 -30.35 1.33
CA ASP A 731 -22.64 -30.60 1.61
C ASP A 731 -22.97 -32.11 1.58
N SER A 732 -23.88 -32.56 2.45
CA SER A 732 -24.24 -33.97 2.60
C SER A 732 -25.23 -34.50 1.56
N ASP A 733 -25.71 -33.65 0.64
CA ASP A 733 -26.78 -33.97 -0.31
C ASP A 733 -26.30 -34.73 -1.57
N GLY A 734 -24.98 -34.86 -1.75
CA GLY A 734 -24.37 -35.58 -2.87
C GLY A 734 -24.28 -34.79 -4.18
N GLN A 735 -24.53 -33.48 -4.17
CA GLN A 735 -24.40 -32.67 -5.38
C GLN A 735 -22.95 -32.37 -5.77
N HIS A 736 -22.04 -32.37 -4.79
CA HIS A 736 -20.61 -32.13 -4.98
C HIS A 736 -19.85 -33.45 -4.99
N ASP A 737 -18.92 -33.60 -5.94
CA ASP A 737 -18.02 -34.77 -6.00
C ASP A 737 -16.88 -34.63 -4.96
N PRO A 738 -16.82 -35.49 -3.93
CA PRO A 738 -15.76 -35.44 -2.94
C PRO A 738 -14.35 -35.70 -3.52
N GLN A 739 -14.24 -36.30 -4.72
CA GLN A 739 -12.95 -36.50 -5.38
C GLN A 739 -12.31 -35.19 -5.85
N GLU A 740 -13.06 -34.08 -5.95
CA GLU A 740 -12.52 -32.77 -6.33
C GLU A 740 -11.89 -32.00 -5.15
N ILE A 741 -11.94 -32.52 -3.92
CA ILE A 741 -11.33 -31.90 -2.72
C ILE A 741 -9.84 -31.52 -2.94
N PRO A 742 -8.97 -32.39 -3.51
CA PRO A 742 -7.59 -32.02 -3.79
C PRO A 742 -7.44 -30.84 -4.75
N ASN A 743 -8.31 -30.75 -5.76
CA ASN A 743 -8.31 -29.63 -6.72
C ASN A 743 -8.72 -28.31 -6.03
N LEU A 744 -9.67 -28.39 -5.10
CA LEU A 744 -10.10 -27.26 -4.28
C LEU A 744 -8.97 -26.75 -3.36
N MET A 745 -8.15 -27.67 -2.83
CA MET A 745 -7.02 -27.34 -1.95
C MET A 745 -5.78 -26.83 -2.70
N LYS A 746 -5.59 -27.24 -3.96
CA LYS A 746 -4.37 -26.95 -4.74
C LYS A 746 -3.96 -25.47 -4.72
N PRO A 747 -4.86 -24.49 -4.93
CA PRO A 747 -4.46 -23.09 -4.89
C PRO A 747 -4.07 -22.59 -3.48
N LEU A 748 -4.64 -23.17 -2.42
CA LEU A 748 -4.27 -22.84 -1.04
C LEU A 748 -2.85 -23.33 -0.73
N LEU A 749 -2.52 -24.55 -1.17
CA LEU A 749 -1.20 -25.15 -1.00
C LEU A 749 -0.11 -24.42 -1.80
N LEU A 750 -0.45 -23.89 -2.98
CA LEU A 750 0.43 -23.06 -3.80
C LEU A 750 0.47 -21.59 -3.35
N ASN A 751 -0.15 -21.26 -2.22
CA ASN A 751 -0.29 -19.90 -1.69
C ASN A 751 -0.86 -18.87 -2.70
N LYS A 752 -1.71 -19.32 -3.63
CA LYS A 752 -2.38 -18.49 -4.65
C LYS A 752 -3.72 -17.91 -4.17
N ALA A 753 -4.25 -18.40 -3.04
CA ALA A 753 -5.47 -17.92 -2.41
C ALA A 753 -5.48 -18.24 -0.90
N ASP A 754 -6.37 -17.56 -0.18
CA ASP A 754 -6.61 -17.77 1.26
C ASP A 754 -7.96 -18.48 1.50
N ILE A 755 -8.92 -18.24 0.58
CA ILE A 755 -10.21 -18.93 0.54
C ILE A 755 -10.50 -19.37 -0.90
N ILE A 756 -10.93 -20.62 -1.06
CA ILE A 756 -11.37 -21.15 -2.35
C ILE A 756 -12.86 -21.46 -2.32
N ILE A 757 -13.54 -21.08 -3.40
CA ILE A 757 -14.95 -21.38 -3.65
C ILE A 757 -15.06 -22.29 -4.87
N GLY A 758 -15.71 -23.44 -4.73
CA GLY A 758 -16.03 -24.29 -5.85
C GLY A 758 -17.10 -23.65 -6.73
N SER A 759 -16.77 -23.38 -8.00
CA SER A 759 -17.62 -22.66 -8.95
C SER A 759 -18.20 -23.54 -10.03
N ARG A 760 -19.53 -23.63 -10.04
CA ARG A 760 -20.33 -24.28 -11.10
C ARG A 760 -20.35 -23.48 -12.41
N TYR A 761 -19.97 -22.21 -12.37
CA TYR A 761 -19.91 -21.33 -13.54
C TYR A 761 -18.61 -21.50 -14.33
N LEU A 762 -17.54 -21.92 -13.65
CA LEU A 762 -16.26 -22.27 -14.29
C LEU A 762 -16.20 -23.76 -14.68
N GLY A 763 -16.96 -24.62 -14.01
CA GLY A 763 -17.02 -26.06 -14.25
C GLY A 763 -18.29 -26.51 -14.99
N LYS A 764 -18.80 -27.71 -14.64
CA LYS A 764 -19.99 -28.31 -15.27
C LYS A 764 -21.17 -28.32 -14.30
N CYS A 765 -22.34 -27.92 -14.76
CA CYS A 765 -23.57 -27.91 -13.96
C CYS A 765 -24.66 -28.76 -14.64
N ASN A 766 -25.00 -29.91 -14.04
CA ASN A 766 -25.92 -30.88 -14.65
C ASN A 766 -27.40 -30.63 -14.31
N TYR A 767 -27.74 -29.48 -13.74
CA TYR A 767 -29.12 -29.05 -13.50
C TYR A 767 -29.31 -27.55 -13.76
N LYS A 768 -30.55 -27.14 -14.02
CA LYS A 768 -30.90 -25.74 -14.28
C LYS A 768 -31.01 -24.95 -12.97
N VAL A 769 -30.07 -24.07 -12.71
CA VAL A 769 -30.08 -23.17 -11.55
C VAL A 769 -31.30 -22.23 -11.63
N PRO A 770 -32.12 -22.10 -10.57
CA PRO A 770 -33.27 -21.19 -10.55
C PRO A 770 -32.87 -19.73 -10.82
N TYR A 771 -33.74 -18.99 -11.53
CA TYR A 771 -33.46 -17.61 -11.92
C TYR A 771 -33.24 -16.67 -10.71
N TYR A 772 -34.03 -16.83 -9.64
CA TYR A 772 -33.90 -16.02 -8.43
C TYR A 772 -32.57 -16.25 -7.70
N THR A 773 -32.00 -17.46 -7.75
CA THR A 773 -30.68 -17.76 -7.19
C THR A 773 -29.59 -17.03 -7.97
N ARG A 774 -29.66 -17.04 -9.30
CA ARG A 774 -28.72 -16.30 -10.17
C ARG A 774 -28.80 -14.79 -9.94
N LEU A 775 -30.01 -14.27 -9.76
CA LEU A 775 -30.21 -12.85 -9.46
C LEU A 775 -29.61 -12.47 -8.10
N GLY A 776 -29.82 -13.29 -7.06
CA GLY A 776 -29.22 -13.07 -5.74
C GLY A 776 -27.69 -13.12 -5.77
N GLU A 777 -27.12 -14.13 -6.43
CA GLU A 777 -25.67 -14.27 -6.62
C GLU A 777 -25.10 -13.08 -7.40
N TYR A 778 -25.80 -12.59 -8.44
CA TYR A 778 -25.40 -11.41 -9.21
C TYR A 778 -25.38 -10.14 -8.34
N ILE A 779 -26.40 -9.93 -7.51
CA ILE A 779 -26.43 -8.78 -6.59
C ILE A 779 -25.25 -8.83 -5.63
N ILE A 780 -25.04 -9.97 -4.97
CA ILE A 780 -23.92 -10.14 -4.01
C ILE A 780 -22.58 -9.95 -4.71
N LYS A 781 -22.40 -10.52 -5.91
CA LYS A 781 -21.19 -10.36 -6.72
C LYS A 781 -20.88 -8.88 -6.95
N ASN A 782 -21.87 -8.09 -7.39
CA ASN A 782 -21.65 -6.67 -7.65
C ASN A 782 -21.29 -5.93 -6.36
N VAL A 783 -21.97 -6.20 -5.23
CA VAL A 783 -21.60 -5.55 -3.97
C VAL A 783 -20.18 -5.94 -3.52
N LEU A 784 -19.80 -7.21 -3.62
CA LEU A 784 -18.44 -7.67 -3.28
C LEU A 784 -17.38 -7.05 -4.19
N GLN A 785 -17.68 -6.93 -5.48
CA GLN A 785 -16.79 -6.32 -6.46
C GLN A 785 -16.65 -4.81 -6.22
N THR A 786 -17.75 -4.11 -5.95
CA THR A 786 -17.74 -2.66 -5.73
C THR A 786 -17.11 -2.27 -4.40
N LEU A 787 -17.41 -2.99 -3.31
CA LEU A 787 -16.96 -2.60 -1.96
C LEU A 787 -15.62 -3.22 -1.55
N PHE A 788 -15.26 -4.37 -2.12
CA PHE A 788 -14.08 -5.14 -1.69
C PHE A 788 -13.19 -5.61 -2.86
N HIS A 789 -13.51 -5.25 -4.10
CA HIS A 789 -12.80 -5.71 -5.31
C HIS A 789 -12.69 -7.25 -5.41
N GLN A 790 -13.67 -7.97 -4.85
CA GLN A 790 -13.71 -9.44 -4.88
C GLN A 790 -14.62 -9.95 -5.98
N PHE A 791 -14.06 -10.71 -6.93
CA PHE A 791 -14.79 -11.31 -8.03
C PHE A 791 -15.20 -12.76 -7.69
N VAL A 792 -16.39 -12.91 -7.09
CA VAL A 792 -16.92 -14.24 -6.72
C VAL A 792 -18.32 -14.45 -7.32
N GLY A 793 -18.37 -15.16 -8.45
CA GLY A 793 -19.60 -15.47 -9.17
C GLY A 793 -20.49 -16.47 -8.44
N ASN A 794 -19.96 -17.61 -8.02
CA ASN A 794 -20.69 -18.67 -7.31
C ASN A 794 -20.65 -18.47 -5.78
N ASN A 795 -20.98 -17.25 -5.31
CA ASN A 795 -20.81 -16.82 -3.92
C ASN A 795 -21.70 -17.55 -2.89
N GLN A 796 -22.65 -18.39 -3.31
CA GLN A 796 -23.48 -19.22 -2.44
C GLN A 796 -23.10 -20.70 -2.42
N SER A 797 -22.00 -21.10 -3.08
CA SER A 797 -21.53 -22.49 -3.06
C SER A 797 -21.19 -22.95 -1.65
N GLY A 798 -21.64 -24.16 -1.26
CA GLY A 798 -21.29 -24.82 0.00
C GLY A 798 -19.92 -25.51 -0.04
N PHE A 799 -19.38 -25.78 -1.24
CA PHE A 799 -18.07 -26.42 -1.41
C PHE A 799 -16.94 -25.39 -1.38
N ARG A 800 -16.25 -25.29 -0.24
CA ARG A 800 -15.23 -24.25 0.01
C ARG A 800 -14.02 -24.83 0.71
N ALA A 801 -12.86 -24.20 0.56
CA ALA A 801 -11.65 -24.52 1.30
C ALA A 801 -11.04 -23.26 1.93
N PHE A 802 -10.52 -23.41 3.15
CA PHE A 802 -9.97 -22.33 3.96
C PHE A 802 -8.65 -22.77 4.59
N LYS A 803 -7.67 -21.87 4.71
CA LYS A 803 -6.54 -22.10 5.62
C LYS A 803 -7.01 -21.92 7.06
N ARG A 804 -6.48 -22.71 8.00
CA ARG A 804 -6.84 -22.66 9.43
C ARG A 804 -6.61 -21.27 10.04
N GLU A 805 -5.54 -20.59 9.66
CA GLU A 805 -5.21 -19.25 10.18
C GLU A 805 -6.37 -18.24 9.98
N HIS A 806 -7.24 -18.47 9.00
CA HIS A 806 -8.43 -17.65 8.72
C HIS A 806 -9.69 -18.11 9.47
N ALA A 807 -9.56 -18.96 10.49
CA ALA A 807 -10.69 -19.44 11.30
C ALA A 807 -11.41 -18.30 12.05
N PHE A 808 -10.73 -17.17 12.31
CA PHE A 808 -11.31 -15.99 12.96
C PHE A 808 -12.53 -15.42 12.20
N LEU A 809 -12.67 -15.69 10.90
CA LEU A 809 -13.84 -15.28 10.10
C LEU A 809 -15.16 -15.86 10.67
N PHE A 810 -15.08 -17.01 11.34
CA PHE A 810 -16.20 -17.71 11.94
C PHE A 810 -16.54 -17.23 13.36
N GLU A 811 -15.75 -16.32 13.93
CA GLU A 811 -16.03 -15.72 15.24
C GLU A 811 -17.13 -14.65 15.12
N ASN A 812 -18.00 -14.53 16.12
CA ASN A 812 -19.05 -13.50 16.15
C ASN A 812 -19.98 -13.46 14.92
N ILE A 813 -20.20 -14.61 14.26
CA ILE A 813 -21.14 -14.75 13.14
C ILE A 813 -22.57 -14.40 13.58
N MET A 814 -23.22 -13.52 12.82
CA MET A 814 -24.59 -13.09 13.07
C MET A 814 -25.61 -13.98 12.33
N PHE A 815 -25.26 -14.47 11.15
CA PHE A 815 -26.17 -15.20 10.27
C PHE A 815 -25.92 -16.72 10.35
N ARG A 816 -26.78 -17.44 11.09
CA ARG A 816 -26.66 -18.89 11.33
C ARG A 816 -27.34 -19.77 10.25
N GLY A 817 -28.02 -19.18 9.28
CA GLY A 817 -28.62 -19.86 8.13
C GLY A 817 -27.78 -19.70 6.85
N PHE A 818 -28.41 -19.64 5.68
CA PHE A 818 -27.74 -19.47 4.39
C PHE A 818 -27.00 -18.12 4.23
N GLY A 819 -27.33 -17.11 5.04
CA GLY A 819 -26.59 -15.84 5.08
C GLY A 819 -25.12 -15.98 5.53
N LEU A 820 -24.74 -17.11 6.13
CA LEU A 820 -23.34 -17.39 6.52
C LEU A 820 -22.37 -17.27 5.34
N CYS A 821 -22.73 -17.85 4.19
CA CYS A 821 -21.91 -17.86 2.98
C CYS A 821 -21.54 -16.45 2.53
N THR A 822 -22.50 -15.53 2.64
CA THR A 822 -22.34 -14.11 2.34
C THR A 822 -21.51 -13.43 3.43
N GLU A 823 -21.86 -13.61 4.71
CA GLU A 823 -21.14 -12.98 5.83
C GLU A 823 -19.64 -13.31 5.83
N ILE A 824 -19.27 -14.55 5.52
CA ILE A 824 -17.87 -14.96 5.42
C ILE A 824 -17.14 -14.20 4.31
N LEU A 825 -17.76 -14.00 3.15
CA LEU A 825 -17.14 -13.27 2.03
C LEU A 825 -16.98 -11.79 2.35
N PHE A 826 -17.98 -11.17 2.99
CA PHE A 826 -17.86 -9.78 3.44
C PHE A 826 -16.79 -9.61 4.52
N LYS A 827 -16.68 -10.55 5.47
CA LYS A 827 -15.57 -10.54 6.43
C LYS A 827 -14.22 -10.78 5.76
N ALA A 828 -14.14 -11.68 4.78
CA ALA A 828 -12.93 -11.89 4.00
C ALA A 828 -12.53 -10.61 3.26
N GLY A 829 -13.49 -9.88 2.69
CA GLY A 829 -13.29 -8.57 2.07
C GLY A 829 -12.81 -7.50 3.04
N LEU A 830 -13.41 -7.41 4.23
CA LEU A 830 -12.96 -6.49 5.30
C LEU A 830 -11.54 -6.79 5.77
N ASN A 831 -11.15 -8.06 5.79
CA ASN A 831 -9.81 -8.51 6.18
C ASN A 831 -8.85 -8.69 4.98
N ARG A 832 -9.21 -8.16 3.80
CA ARG A 832 -8.40 -8.17 2.57
C ARG A 832 -7.88 -9.55 2.14
N LEU A 833 -8.62 -10.63 2.43
CA LEU A 833 -8.23 -12.00 2.09
C LEU A 833 -8.45 -12.31 0.61
N ARG A 834 -7.56 -13.11 0.01
CA ARG A 834 -7.64 -13.51 -1.41
C ARG A 834 -8.65 -14.64 -1.58
N VAL A 835 -9.81 -14.33 -2.15
CA VAL A 835 -10.84 -15.31 -2.49
C VAL A 835 -10.76 -15.67 -3.98
N ARG A 836 -10.67 -16.96 -4.32
CA ARG A 836 -10.68 -17.43 -5.72
C ARG A 836 -11.71 -18.52 -5.96
N GLU A 837 -12.15 -18.61 -7.21
CA GLU A 837 -13.04 -19.67 -7.69
C GLU A 837 -12.24 -20.76 -8.41
N VAL A 838 -12.61 -22.03 -8.18
CA VAL A 838 -12.06 -23.20 -8.89
C VAL A 838 -13.20 -23.92 -9.59
N PRO A 839 -13.04 -24.37 -10.85
CA PRO A 839 -14.09 -25.12 -11.55
C PRO A 839 -14.43 -26.41 -10.79
N ILE A 840 -15.73 -26.62 -10.53
CA ILE A 840 -16.25 -27.86 -9.96
C ILE A 840 -17.39 -28.44 -10.79
N THR A 841 -17.61 -29.75 -10.66
CA THR A 841 -18.78 -30.42 -11.23
C THR A 841 -19.91 -30.50 -10.22
N ILE A 842 -21.11 -30.06 -10.60
CA ILE A 842 -22.32 -30.21 -9.77
C ILE A 842 -23.32 -31.16 -10.44
N ALA A 843 -23.65 -32.22 -9.72
CA ALA A 843 -24.68 -33.19 -10.11
C ALA A 843 -26.09 -32.68 -9.79
N SER A 844 -27.08 -33.22 -10.51
CA SER A 844 -28.49 -33.06 -10.13
C SER A 844 -28.72 -33.78 -8.81
N ARG A 845 -29.45 -33.15 -7.88
CA ARG A 845 -29.84 -33.79 -6.62
C ARG A 845 -30.71 -35.01 -6.89
N GLU A 846 -30.24 -36.20 -6.50
CA GLU A 846 -30.96 -37.46 -6.74
C GLU A 846 -32.13 -37.67 -5.76
N PHE A 847 -32.01 -37.15 -4.53
CA PHE A 847 -32.99 -37.38 -3.46
C PHE A 847 -33.20 -36.13 -2.57
N GLY A 848 -34.45 -35.91 -2.12
CA GLY A 848 -34.83 -34.81 -1.22
C GLY A 848 -35.35 -33.56 -1.95
N ALA A 849 -36.05 -32.68 -1.22
CA ALA A 849 -36.52 -31.39 -1.72
C ALA A 849 -35.86 -30.24 -0.94
N SER A 850 -35.39 -29.20 -1.63
CA SER A 850 -34.85 -28.01 -0.97
C SER A 850 -35.98 -27.23 -0.28
N TYR A 851 -36.21 -27.51 1.00
CA TYR A 851 -37.12 -26.73 1.85
C TYR A 851 -36.44 -25.42 2.26
N VAL A 852 -36.52 -24.44 1.38
CA VAL A 852 -35.89 -23.14 1.57
C VAL A 852 -36.94 -22.04 1.55
N ASN A 853 -37.11 -21.35 2.67
CA ASN A 853 -37.98 -20.19 2.72
C ASN A 853 -37.26 -19.00 2.06
N ILE A 854 -37.58 -18.77 0.79
CA ILE A 854 -36.96 -17.73 -0.07
C ILE A 854 -37.03 -16.34 0.58
N ILE A 855 -38.14 -16.01 1.24
CA ILE A 855 -38.33 -14.71 1.90
C ILE A 855 -37.36 -14.55 3.07
N LYS A 856 -37.18 -15.59 3.89
CA LYS A 856 -36.19 -15.57 4.99
C LYS A 856 -34.76 -15.42 4.47
N ILE A 857 -34.40 -16.12 3.39
CA ILE A 857 -33.07 -16.00 2.78
C ILE A 857 -32.83 -14.60 2.27
N LEU A 858 -33.75 -14.06 1.47
CA LEU A 858 -33.61 -12.74 0.88
C LEU A 858 -33.42 -11.68 1.98
N TYR A 859 -34.23 -11.75 3.03
CA TYR A 859 -34.10 -10.85 4.19
C TYR A 859 -32.73 -10.96 4.87
N SER A 860 -32.22 -12.19 5.08
CA SER A 860 -30.92 -12.41 5.70
C SER A 860 -29.76 -11.87 4.87
N ILE A 861 -29.82 -12.05 3.54
CA ILE A 861 -28.77 -11.58 2.61
C ILE A 861 -28.79 -10.06 2.52
N LEU A 862 -29.96 -9.43 2.34
CA LEU A 862 -30.07 -7.97 2.25
C LEU A 862 -29.62 -7.29 3.54
N LEU A 863 -30.01 -7.83 4.71
CA LEU A 863 -29.56 -7.31 5.99
C LEU A 863 -28.04 -7.49 6.18
N CYS A 864 -27.48 -8.62 5.73
CA CYS A 864 -26.04 -8.84 5.76
C CYS A 864 -25.31 -7.81 4.90
N ILE A 865 -25.76 -7.60 3.66
CA ILE A 865 -25.22 -6.57 2.76
C ILE A 865 -25.26 -5.22 3.46
N SER A 866 -26.42 -4.77 3.96
CA SER A 866 -26.54 -3.44 4.59
C SER A 866 -25.61 -3.28 5.80
N ILE A 867 -25.51 -4.27 6.70
CA ILE A 867 -24.65 -4.17 7.88
C ILE A 867 -23.17 -4.06 7.47
N TYR A 868 -22.73 -4.92 6.55
CA TYR A 868 -21.31 -4.97 6.19
C TYR A 868 -20.90 -3.84 5.24
N SER A 869 -21.81 -3.32 4.41
CA SER A 869 -21.59 -2.07 3.68
C SER A 869 -21.41 -0.89 4.64
N LEU A 870 -22.24 -0.78 5.68
CA LEU A 870 -22.10 0.27 6.70
C LEU A 870 -20.85 0.13 7.56
N LYS A 871 -20.38 -1.11 7.80
CA LYS A 871 -19.08 -1.34 8.45
C LYS A 871 -17.92 -0.87 7.57
N LYS A 872 -17.97 -1.13 6.26
CA LYS A 872 -16.92 -0.70 5.32
C LYS A 872 -16.79 0.81 5.25
N ILE A 873 -17.90 1.55 5.30
CA ILE A 873 -17.94 3.02 5.21
C ILE A 873 -17.80 3.69 6.60
N LYS A 874 -17.34 2.97 7.64
CA LYS A 874 -17.16 3.44 9.03
C LYS A 874 -18.40 4.04 9.75
N LEU A 875 -19.57 4.15 9.10
CA LEU A 875 -20.83 4.67 9.65
C LEU A 875 -21.55 3.71 10.64
N TYR A 876 -21.08 2.46 10.78
CA TYR A 876 -21.67 1.49 11.72
C TYR A 876 -21.64 1.96 13.19
N LYS A 877 -20.72 2.87 13.57
CA LYS A 877 -20.64 3.45 14.92
C LYS A 877 -21.87 4.31 15.26
N LEU A 878 -22.53 4.92 14.27
CA LEU A 878 -23.71 5.77 14.46
C LEU A 878 -25.02 5.01 14.74
N ILE A 879 -25.03 3.68 14.56
CA ILE A 879 -26.21 2.87 14.87
C ILE A 879 -26.31 2.64 16.39
N PRO A 880 -27.41 3.03 17.06
CA PRO A 880 -27.57 2.85 18.51
C PRO A 880 -27.42 1.40 18.97
N ASN A 881 -26.76 1.19 20.11
CA ASN A 881 -26.53 -0.15 20.69
C ASN A 881 -27.84 -0.90 21.02
N THR A 882 -28.92 -0.17 21.29
CA THR A 882 -30.28 -0.71 21.49
C THR A 882 -30.85 -1.35 20.21
N LEU A 883 -30.56 -0.78 19.04
CA LEU A 883 -30.95 -1.32 17.73
C LEU A 883 -30.06 -2.49 17.32
N LYS A 884 -28.73 -2.42 17.55
CA LYS A 884 -27.79 -3.53 17.32
C LYS A 884 -28.19 -4.77 18.13
N SER A 885 -28.53 -4.59 19.42
CA SER A 885 -28.97 -5.67 20.31
C SER A 885 -30.38 -6.20 19.97
N ALA A 886 -31.28 -5.36 19.43
CA ALA A 886 -32.59 -5.79 18.96
C ALA A 886 -32.50 -6.63 17.67
N ALA A 887 -31.67 -6.21 16.69
CA ALA A 887 -31.41 -6.97 15.47
C ALA A 887 -30.77 -8.33 15.77
N LYS A 888 -29.78 -8.36 16.69
CA LYS A 888 -29.15 -9.61 17.16
C LYS A 888 -30.17 -10.56 17.82
N ARG A 889 -31.08 -10.04 18.66
CA ARG A 889 -32.16 -10.83 19.30
C ARG A 889 -33.19 -11.37 18.31
N TYR A 890 -33.54 -10.60 17.28
CA TYR A 890 -34.48 -11.03 16.24
C TYR A 890 -33.86 -12.08 15.28
N LEU A 891 -32.58 -11.92 14.93
CA LEU A 891 -31.83 -12.90 14.13
C LEU A 891 -31.61 -14.22 14.87
N LEU A 892 -31.47 -14.19 16.20
CA LEU A 892 -31.42 -15.39 17.05
C LEU A 892 -32.78 -16.12 17.17
N GLN A 893 -33.90 -15.43 16.88
CA GLN A 893 -35.25 -15.99 16.91
C GLN A 893 -35.75 -16.52 15.55
N LEU A 894 -35.08 -16.14 14.44
CA LEU A 894 -35.43 -16.52 13.07
C LEU A 894 -34.79 -17.84 12.64
#